data_AF-A0A1V6DDN7-F1
#
_entry.id   AF-A0A1V6DDN7-F1
#
_cell.length_a   1.000
_cell.length_b   1.000
_cell.length_c   1.000
_cell.angle_alpha   90.00
_cell.angle_beta   90.00
_cell.angle_gamma   90.00
#
_symmetry.space_group_name_H-M   'P 1'
#
loop_
_entity.id
_entity.type
_entity.pdbx_description
1 polymer ?
#
loop_
_entity_poly.entity_id
_entity_poly.type
_entity_poly.pdbx_seq_one_letter_code
_entity_poly.pdbx_strand_id
1 'polypeptide(L)'
;MKHKLVLRSGILLLIGMIGLTLWGNGRLPVKADDGNQKIPWVDPALLAKSKTSEPLDFLIYFEEKADLSPADALSWEERGWFVYETLTALSASSQAKVLAYLAEQGVPYEAFWIQNVIAVQSSTAETLVGLLNYAEIEALLSIPQVFLGSQVEEEWIETEPTAVAGISANLTQIKADQAWSQGDRGAGVVLGAIDTGARFTHEALVESYRGNLGAKTFSHHYHWWDAVNGKEEPYDDHGHGSHVVGIMAGGVGSGDAIGVAPGASWIACKAISASGFAWGNDLIKCGQFMAAPTNLSGENPNPNLRPQAVNNSWGDCGRAYNAWYQGVIDAWVAMGIYPVFANGNNSNCGYSSPPGLNTVGNPARSHNVTSVGSTGRSDGQYAPHSNWGPTDDAKVFHSQGYPTIKPEVVAPGVDILSAAGSDDRAYAALSGTSMSAPHVTGQVALMWGSAKCLLGDVAATTDLILETARPIPYDTGQGDEGPDFVPNHATGWGEIDAQAAVNAARAYCAGGHLDGYVLDHENQQPITGALVAATSQGEMTSSVSALTDKDGYYRIHVNSATPYTLTASAYGYHPVAVGDVLVDASGGTTTTHFHLMPKSNLLTFTGTVTDGSGHGYPLYARITLENENYSQAVYTNPFDGRFQVTVYDDLAYDLNISAMVPGYQPVLAQGIVLGDQPESLHYTIEITAGCEAPGYASSNLLAEGFDSRKLPPGWEVWDHAGTGVTWGFEDQSERSNQTGGSGGFAMVDSDYHGSLDVDVSLVTPPLDFLDESTVMLSFSQNFFSYQGNRDEIADVDVYVGGEWYNVLRQTENQTGQSHPLLDISELAAHQPYVRVRFHYYNASAEWWWQIDNVQIGSHECALVPGGLLAGFITDSRTGEPLVGAVVSNSQARGVSSTTPVDPGLPDGFYWMFQPMLENPQVIAVKTAKSLYLSELADVELRQDEITRHDVTLVSYWNYLEQVFNKLLSMILEFVDGARG
;
A
#
# COMPACT_ATOMS: atom_id res chain seq x y z
N MET A 1 74.75 1.26 22.44
CA MET A 1 74.50 1.77 23.80
C MET A 1 73.52 2.93 23.71
N LYS A 2 72.46 2.88 24.53
CA LYS A 2 71.57 3.99 24.97
C LYS A 2 70.90 4.86 23.88
N HIS A 3 69.59 4.68 23.68
CA HIS A 3 68.55 5.65 24.08
C HIS A 3 67.11 5.17 23.74
N LYS A 4 66.17 5.54 24.64
CA LYS A 4 64.69 5.38 24.64
C LYS A 4 64.19 3.96 24.98
N LEU A 5 63.59 3.59 26.12
CA LEU A 5 62.80 4.22 27.21
C LEU A 5 61.63 5.10 26.77
N VAL A 6 60.44 4.77 27.31
CA VAL A 6 59.09 5.35 27.13
C VAL A 6 58.20 4.61 26.10
N LEU A 7 57.65 3.45 26.49
CA LEU A 7 56.21 3.10 26.44
C LEU A 7 56.02 1.65 26.99
N ARG A 8 56.09 1.49 28.32
CA ARG A 8 55.76 0.25 29.04
C ARG A 8 54.91 0.60 30.27
N SER A 9 53.69 1.14 30.05
CA SER A 9 52.72 1.43 31.12
C SER A 9 51.24 1.45 30.66
N GLY A 10 50.86 0.78 29.56
CA GLY A 10 49.50 0.95 28.98
C GLY A 10 48.69 -0.31 28.65
N ILE A 11 49.23 -1.53 28.77
CA ILE A 11 48.56 -2.75 28.28
C ILE A 11 48.55 -3.85 29.36
N LEU A 12 48.29 -3.49 30.62
CA LEU A 12 48.18 -4.45 31.73
C LEU A 12 46.98 -4.16 32.65
N LEU A 13 46.04 -3.31 32.22
CA LEU A 13 44.89 -2.88 33.01
C LEU A 13 43.52 -3.11 32.35
N LEU A 14 43.45 -3.91 31.27
CA LEU A 14 42.17 -4.21 30.59
C LEU A 14 41.85 -5.71 30.40
N ILE A 15 42.60 -6.61 31.04
CA ILE A 15 42.33 -8.07 31.02
C ILE A 15 42.02 -8.59 32.45
N GLY A 16 41.79 -7.67 33.41
CA GLY A 16 41.67 -7.98 34.83
C GLY A 16 40.28 -7.83 35.46
N MET A 17 39.23 -7.47 34.72
CA MET A 17 37.87 -7.37 35.28
C MET A 17 36.83 -7.90 34.29
N ILE A 18 35.91 -8.73 34.82
CA ILE A 18 34.92 -9.59 34.15
C ILE A 18 35.57 -10.90 33.64
N GLY A 19 35.50 -12.05 34.30
CA GLY A 19 34.74 -12.49 35.46
C GLY A 19 34.80 -14.01 35.48
N LEU A 20 35.74 -14.57 36.24
CA LEU A 20 35.81 -16.00 36.54
C LEU A 20 35.13 -16.24 37.89
N THR A 21 34.32 -17.29 37.92
CA THR A 21 33.76 -18.03 39.07
C THR A 21 32.41 -17.57 39.63
N LEU A 22 31.37 -18.33 39.29
CA LEU A 22 30.72 -19.25 40.24
C LEU A 22 30.18 -20.47 39.48
N TRP A 23 30.83 -21.61 39.67
CA TRP A 23 30.29 -22.94 39.36
C TRP A 23 29.23 -23.30 40.40
N GLY A 24 28.00 -23.56 39.96
CA GLY A 24 27.00 -24.36 40.65
C GLY A 24 26.56 -25.49 39.72
N ASN A 25 26.74 -26.72 40.16
CA ASN A 25 26.51 -27.94 39.38
C ASN A 25 25.07 -28.05 38.82
N GLY A 26 24.97 -28.09 37.50
CA GLY A 26 23.82 -28.62 36.76
C GLY A 26 24.29 -29.00 35.36
N ARG A 27 24.58 -30.28 35.12
CA ARG A 27 24.87 -30.78 33.77
C ARG A 27 23.57 -30.70 32.95
N LEU A 28 23.44 -29.72 32.07
CA LEU A 28 22.55 -29.83 30.91
C LEU A 28 23.33 -30.51 29.78
N PRO A 29 22.79 -31.56 29.14
CA PRO A 29 23.41 -32.11 27.95
C PRO A 29 23.20 -31.11 26.82
N VAL A 30 24.29 -30.48 26.36
CA VAL A 30 24.29 -29.77 25.09
C VAL A 30 24.12 -30.83 24.01
N LYS A 31 22.90 -30.92 23.47
CA LYS A 31 22.63 -31.63 22.22
C LYS A 31 23.35 -30.86 21.11
N ALA A 32 23.99 -31.59 20.20
CA ALA A 32 24.62 -31.00 19.02
C ALA A 32 23.61 -30.13 18.27
N ASP A 33 24.06 -28.96 17.85
CA ASP A 33 23.30 -27.96 17.13
C ASP A 33 23.10 -28.43 15.68
N ASP A 34 21.85 -28.68 15.30
CA ASP A 34 21.45 -29.06 13.96
C ASP A 34 21.40 -27.75 13.15
N GLY A 35 22.44 -27.47 12.35
CA GLY A 35 22.70 -26.20 11.66
C GLY A 35 21.70 -25.77 10.57
N ASN A 36 20.39 -25.86 10.83
CA ASN A 36 19.31 -25.46 9.93
C ASN A 36 18.15 -24.76 10.66
N GLN A 37 18.38 -24.21 11.85
CA GLN A 37 17.32 -23.56 12.63
C GLN A 37 16.99 -22.17 12.07
N LYS A 38 15.76 -22.01 11.57
CA LYS A 38 15.19 -20.72 11.16
C LYS A 38 15.08 -19.80 12.38
N ILE A 39 15.67 -18.61 12.28
CA ILE A 39 15.64 -17.59 13.35
C ILE A 39 14.44 -16.66 13.11
N PRO A 40 13.60 -16.40 14.13
CA PRO A 40 12.49 -15.46 14.01
C PRO A 40 12.93 -14.05 13.61
N TRP A 41 12.12 -13.35 12.81
CA TRP A 41 12.36 -11.94 12.54
C TRP A 41 12.05 -11.09 13.79
N VAL A 42 12.85 -10.05 14.04
CA VAL A 42 12.64 -9.14 15.18
C VAL A 42 12.55 -7.72 14.65
N ASP A 43 11.49 -7.02 15.04
CA ASP A 43 11.32 -5.61 14.77
C ASP A 43 12.56 -4.81 15.24
N PRO A 44 13.22 -4.04 14.35
CA PRO A 44 14.37 -3.20 14.72
C PRO A 44 14.12 -2.28 15.91
N ALA A 45 12.91 -1.75 16.08
CA ALA A 45 12.55 -0.90 17.21
C ALA A 45 12.54 -1.69 18.53
N LEU A 46 11.99 -2.90 18.50
CA LEU A 46 11.99 -3.83 19.64
C LEU A 46 13.42 -4.24 20.01
N LEU A 47 14.27 -4.53 19.01
CA LEU A 47 15.68 -4.86 19.21
C LEU A 47 16.51 -3.69 19.72
N ALA A 48 16.16 -2.45 19.35
CA ALA A 48 16.78 -1.25 19.91
C ALA A 48 16.38 -1.08 21.38
N LYS A 49 15.09 -1.24 21.70
CA LYS A 49 14.56 -1.16 23.07
C LYS A 49 15.16 -2.25 23.96
N SER A 50 15.43 -3.44 23.45
CA SER A 50 16.04 -4.54 24.22
C SER A 50 17.47 -4.26 24.70
N LYS A 51 18.11 -3.16 24.26
CA LYS A 51 19.42 -2.71 24.73
C LYS A 51 19.33 -1.75 25.91
N THR A 52 18.13 -1.33 26.30
CA THR A 52 17.88 -0.48 27.46
C THR A 52 17.51 -1.34 28.67
N SER A 53 17.32 -0.71 29.83
CA SER A 53 16.78 -1.38 31.02
C SER A 53 15.25 -1.33 31.10
N GLU A 54 14.58 -0.88 30.04
CA GLU A 54 13.13 -0.75 30.02
C GLU A 54 12.45 -2.10 29.75
N PRO A 55 11.27 -2.36 30.34
CA PRO A 55 10.47 -3.52 29.99
C PRO A 55 10.06 -3.54 28.52
N LEU A 56 9.95 -4.75 27.96
CA LEU A 56 9.59 -4.99 26.57
C LEU A 56 8.16 -5.51 26.45
N ASP A 57 7.38 -4.89 25.57
CA ASP A 57 6.03 -5.31 25.21
C ASP A 57 6.02 -5.60 23.71
N PHE A 58 5.56 -6.78 23.31
CA PHE A 58 5.60 -7.22 21.92
C PHE A 58 4.58 -8.32 21.60
N LEU A 59 4.31 -8.50 20.32
CA LEU A 59 3.52 -9.60 19.77
C LEU A 59 4.44 -10.66 19.19
N ILE A 60 4.11 -11.93 19.44
CA ILE A 60 4.74 -13.11 18.84
C ILE A 60 3.82 -13.64 17.75
N TYR A 61 4.25 -13.58 16.49
CA TYR A 61 3.56 -14.18 15.35
C TYR A 61 4.13 -15.54 15.04
N PHE A 62 3.26 -16.49 14.73
CA PHE A 62 3.62 -17.87 14.40
C PHE A 62 3.49 -18.13 12.90
N GLU A 63 4.41 -18.95 12.37
CA GLU A 63 4.51 -19.24 10.94
C GLU A 63 3.32 -20.07 10.42
N GLU A 64 2.81 -20.98 11.25
CA GLU A 64 1.72 -21.87 10.88
C GLU A 64 0.40 -21.10 10.73
N LYS A 65 -0.25 -21.21 9.57
CA LYS A 65 -1.58 -20.65 9.27
C LYS A 65 -2.57 -21.78 8.95
N ALA A 66 -3.84 -21.59 9.31
CA ALA A 66 -4.90 -22.55 8.99
C ALA A 66 -5.42 -22.31 7.56
N ASP A 67 -5.79 -23.39 6.88
CA ASP A 67 -6.63 -23.31 5.68
C ASP A 67 -8.11 -23.14 6.10
N LEU A 68 -8.66 -21.95 5.84
CA LEU A 68 -10.05 -21.62 6.14
C LEU A 68 -10.96 -21.70 4.91
N SER A 69 -10.44 -22.03 3.72
CA SER A 69 -11.21 -22.09 2.47
C SER A 69 -12.44 -23.01 2.51
N PRO A 70 -12.50 -24.10 3.31
CA PRO A 70 -13.72 -24.89 3.42
C PRO A 70 -14.92 -24.14 4.04
N ALA A 71 -14.69 -23.01 4.72
CA ALA A 71 -15.73 -22.25 5.42
C ALA A 71 -16.81 -21.69 4.46
N ASP A 72 -16.45 -21.38 3.22
CA ASP A 72 -17.35 -20.74 2.24
C ASP A 72 -18.50 -21.66 1.78
N ALA A 73 -18.31 -22.98 1.91
CA ALA A 73 -19.33 -23.97 1.56
C ALA A 73 -20.28 -24.32 2.73
N LEU A 74 -20.04 -23.78 3.93
CA LEU A 74 -20.76 -24.13 5.15
C LEU A 74 -21.87 -23.14 5.48
N SER A 75 -22.90 -23.61 6.19
CA SER A 75 -23.96 -22.73 6.70
C SER A 75 -23.43 -21.75 7.76
N TRP A 76 -24.19 -20.70 8.08
CA TRP A 76 -23.79 -19.70 9.08
C TRP A 76 -23.34 -20.29 10.43
N GLU A 77 -24.03 -21.31 10.96
CA GLU A 77 -23.63 -21.91 12.24
C GLU A 77 -22.39 -22.79 12.07
N GLU A 78 -22.39 -23.66 11.07
CA GLU A 78 -21.28 -24.59 10.80
C GLU A 78 -19.98 -23.85 10.48
N ARG A 79 -20.03 -22.79 9.67
CA ARG A 79 -18.84 -22.00 9.30
C ARG A 79 -18.21 -21.32 10.51
N GLY A 80 -19.03 -20.80 11.43
CA GLY A 80 -18.53 -20.14 12.65
C GLY A 80 -17.78 -21.11 13.55
N TRP A 81 -18.36 -22.30 13.78
CA TRP A 81 -17.70 -23.35 14.56
C TRP A 81 -16.47 -23.91 13.85
N PHE A 82 -16.53 -24.17 12.54
CA PHE A 82 -15.39 -24.66 11.77
C PHE A 82 -14.17 -23.74 11.91
N VAL A 83 -14.33 -22.43 11.66
CA VAL A 83 -13.22 -21.47 11.75
C VAL A 83 -12.69 -21.38 13.19
N TYR A 84 -13.59 -21.29 14.18
CA TYR A 84 -13.21 -21.23 15.59
C TYR A 84 -12.41 -22.45 16.04
N GLU A 85 -12.90 -23.66 15.76
CA GLU A 85 -12.27 -24.92 16.16
C GLU A 85 -10.93 -25.11 15.44
N THR A 86 -10.86 -24.77 14.15
CA THR A 86 -9.65 -24.90 13.33
C THR A 86 -8.54 -23.98 13.86
N LEU A 87 -8.84 -22.70 14.07
CA LEU A 87 -7.87 -21.73 14.58
C LEU A 87 -7.48 -22.02 16.04
N THR A 88 -8.43 -22.46 16.87
CA THR A 88 -8.15 -22.84 18.26
C THR A 88 -7.25 -24.07 18.33
N ALA A 89 -7.50 -25.10 17.52
CA ALA A 89 -6.66 -26.30 17.48
C ALA A 89 -5.24 -25.97 16.98
N LEU A 90 -5.12 -25.19 15.92
CA LEU A 90 -3.84 -24.75 15.37
C LEU A 90 -3.02 -23.99 16.43
N SER A 91 -3.60 -22.93 17.00
CA SER A 91 -2.95 -22.08 17.98
C SER A 91 -2.55 -22.86 19.24
N ALA A 92 -3.40 -23.77 19.72
CA ALA A 92 -3.06 -24.64 20.84
C ALA A 92 -1.83 -25.52 20.57
N SER A 93 -1.66 -26.03 19.34
CA SER A 93 -0.47 -26.81 18.98
C SER A 93 0.76 -25.96 18.74
N SER A 94 0.66 -24.87 17.98
CA SER A 94 1.81 -24.04 17.58
C SER A 94 2.37 -23.24 18.74
N GLN A 95 1.52 -22.77 19.66
CA GLN A 95 1.93 -21.90 20.77
C GLN A 95 2.45 -22.68 21.99
N ALA A 96 2.19 -23.98 22.09
CA ALA A 96 2.39 -24.76 23.32
C ALA A 96 3.80 -24.63 23.94
N LYS A 97 4.86 -24.71 23.12
CA LYS A 97 6.24 -24.63 23.61
C LYS A 97 6.62 -23.23 24.07
N VAL A 98 6.20 -22.22 23.30
CA VAL A 98 6.44 -20.81 23.61
C VAL A 98 5.70 -20.40 24.89
N LEU A 99 4.45 -20.83 25.06
CA LEU A 99 3.68 -20.58 26.28
C LEU A 99 4.34 -21.22 27.51
N ALA A 100 4.82 -22.46 27.40
CA ALA A 100 5.56 -23.12 28.48
C ALA A 100 6.82 -22.35 28.87
N TYR A 101 7.55 -21.82 27.88
CA TYR A 101 8.74 -21.00 28.10
C TYR A 101 8.42 -19.67 28.77
N LEU A 102 7.41 -18.93 28.28
CA LEU A 102 6.99 -17.66 28.88
C LEU A 102 6.54 -17.85 30.34
N ALA A 103 5.83 -18.95 30.62
CA ALA A 103 5.44 -19.33 31.98
C ALA A 103 6.65 -19.65 32.87
N GLU A 104 7.68 -20.32 32.35
CA GLU A 104 8.93 -20.58 33.07
C GLU A 104 9.70 -19.28 33.39
N GLN A 105 9.70 -18.32 32.45
CA GLN A 105 10.30 -17.01 32.68
C GLN A 105 9.47 -16.11 33.62
N GLY A 106 8.23 -16.49 33.92
CA GLY A 106 7.33 -15.71 34.78
C GLY A 106 6.89 -14.39 34.15
N VAL A 107 6.86 -14.31 32.82
CA VAL A 107 6.48 -13.09 32.08
C VAL A 107 4.98 -13.10 31.81
N PRO A 108 4.26 -11.99 32.05
CA PRO A 108 2.85 -11.87 31.67
C PRO A 108 2.63 -12.01 30.16
N TYR A 109 1.63 -12.81 29.78
CA TYR A 109 1.25 -12.98 28.38
C TYR A 109 -0.26 -13.20 28.22
N GLU A 110 -0.77 -12.91 27.02
CA GLU A 110 -2.11 -13.24 26.56
C GLU A 110 -2.02 -13.94 25.20
N ALA A 111 -2.66 -15.10 25.08
CA ALA A 111 -2.66 -15.92 23.88
C ALA A 111 -3.96 -15.69 23.07
N PHE A 112 -3.82 -15.49 21.77
CA PHE A 112 -4.93 -15.27 20.85
C PHE A 112 -4.98 -16.37 19.79
N TRP A 113 -6.12 -17.06 19.70
CA TRP A 113 -6.33 -18.11 18.71
C TRP A 113 -6.68 -17.51 17.35
N ILE A 114 -7.38 -16.37 17.31
CA ILE A 114 -7.97 -15.80 16.09
C ILE A 114 -6.96 -15.54 14.97
N GLN A 115 -5.72 -15.19 15.32
CA GLN A 115 -4.66 -14.96 14.34
C GLN A 115 -3.32 -15.63 14.71
N ASN A 116 -3.36 -16.61 15.62
CA ASN A 116 -2.19 -17.34 16.10
C ASN A 116 -1.07 -16.40 16.61
N VAL A 117 -1.40 -15.55 17.59
CA VAL A 117 -0.48 -14.54 18.16
C VAL A 117 -0.47 -14.62 19.69
N ILE A 118 0.68 -14.34 20.31
CA ILE A 118 0.79 -14.13 21.76
C ILE A 118 1.22 -12.68 22.01
N ALA A 119 0.49 -11.94 22.83
CA ALA A 119 0.97 -10.68 23.38
C ALA A 119 1.77 -10.94 24.65
N VAL A 120 2.97 -10.38 24.72
CA VAL A 120 3.85 -10.46 25.88
C VAL A 120 4.01 -9.05 26.45
N GLN A 121 3.89 -8.93 27.77
CA GLN A 121 3.98 -7.65 28.48
C GLN A 121 5.05 -7.70 29.55
N SER A 122 5.69 -6.55 29.80
CA SER A 122 6.69 -6.38 30.86
C SER A 122 7.82 -7.42 30.83
N SER A 123 8.26 -7.79 29.62
CA SER A 123 9.29 -8.79 29.38
C SER A 123 10.71 -8.22 29.50
N THR A 124 11.71 -9.10 29.44
CA THR A 124 13.14 -8.74 29.48
C THR A 124 13.86 -9.06 28.17
N ALA A 125 15.04 -8.47 27.99
CA ALA A 125 15.91 -8.77 26.86
C ALA A 125 16.34 -10.25 26.83
N GLU A 126 16.55 -10.87 28.00
CA GLU A 126 16.86 -12.29 28.11
C GLU A 126 15.69 -13.15 27.61
N THR A 127 14.47 -12.78 27.98
CA THR A 127 13.26 -13.49 27.51
C THR A 127 13.15 -13.40 25.99
N LEU A 128 13.31 -12.19 25.43
CA LEU A 128 13.29 -11.94 23.99
C LEU A 128 14.35 -12.76 23.24
N VAL A 129 15.58 -12.79 23.74
CA VAL A 129 16.67 -13.58 23.13
C VAL A 129 16.38 -15.08 23.19
N GLY A 130 15.81 -15.57 24.29
CA GLY A 130 15.45 -16.98 24.40
C GLY A 130 14.35 -17.40 23.42
N LEU A 131 13.43 -16.49 23.07
CA LEU A 131 12.39 -16.73 22.04
C LEU A 131 12.99 -16.97 20.65
N LEU A 132 14.21 -16.51 20.37
CA LEU A 132 14.88 -16.74 19.08
C LEU A 132 15.22 -18.22 18.83
N ASN A 133 15.10 -19.08 19.85
CA ASN A 133 15.33 -20.51 19.74
C ASN A 133 14.07 -21.32 19.37
N TYR A 134 12.95 -20.67 19.04
CA TYR A 134 11.71 -21.33 18.64
C TYR A 134 11.48 -21.11 17.15
N ALA A 135 11.69 -22.16 16.35
CA ALA A 135 11.58 -22.11 14.89
C ALA A 135 10.13 -21.93 14.41
N GLU A 136 9.15 -22.21 15.26
CA GLU A 136 7.73 -21.97 15.02
C GLU A 136 7.32 -20.48 15.06
N ILE A 137 8.17 -19.61 15.61
CA ILE A 137 7.94 -18.17 15.64
C ILE A 137 8.37 -17.58 14.29
N GLU A 138 7.44 -16.91 13.63
CA GLU A 138 7.68 -16.13 12.41
C GLU A 138 8.36 -14.79 12.75
N ALA A 139 7.76 -14.03 13.67
CA ALA A 139 8.19 -12.68 13.98
C ALA A 139 7.86 -12.23 15.40
N LEU A 140 8.68 -11.30 15.91
CA LEU A 140 8.55 -10.61 17.19
C LEU A 140 8.41 -9.11 16.91
N LEU A 141 7.19 -8.58 17.05
CA LEU A 141 6.82 -7.23 16.62
C LEU A 141 6.46 -6.33 17.79
N SER A 142 6.78 -5.04 17.72
CA SER A 142 6.21 -4.07 18.67
C SER A 142 4.68 -4.09 18.63
N ILE A 143 4.03 -3.89 19.78
CA ILE A 143 2.56 -3.80 19.82
C ILE A 143 2.13 -2.51 19.08
N PRO A 144 1.28 -2.61 18.05
CA PRO A 144 0.75 -1.43 17.35
C PRO A 144 0.00 -0.50 18.30
N GLN A 145 0.08 0.80 18.03
CA GLN A 145 -0.58 1.84 18.82
C GLN A 145 -1.55 2.60 17.93
N VAL A 146 -2.79 2.75 18.41
CA VAL A 146 -3.86 3.45 17.71
C VAL A 146 -4.35 4.61 18.56
N PHE A 147 -4.56 5.76 17.92
CA PHE A 147 -5.05 6.98 18.56
C PHE A 147 -6.25 7.50 17.79
N LEU A 148 -7.38 7.67 18.49
CA LEU A 148 -8.40 8.61 18.08
C LEU A 148 -7.79 9.99 18.36
N GLY A 149 -7.31 10.69 17.33
CA GLY A 149 -6.69 12.00 17.50
C GLY A 149 -7.66 13.00 18.15
N SER A 150 -7.12 14.11 18.67
CA SER A 150 -7.97 15.23 19.09
C SER A 150 -8.67 15.76 17.85
N GLN A 151 -9.94 15.41 17.68
CA GLN A 151 -10.73 15.90 16.57
C GLN A 151 -10.63 17.43 16.52
N VAL A 152 -10.48 17.95 15.31
CA VAL A 152 -10.38 19.39 15.00
C VAL A 152 -11.53 20.09 15.73
N GLU A 153 -11.19 20.90 16.74
CA GLU A 153 -12.10 21.77 17.48
C GLU A 153 -13.55 21.24 17.59
N GLU A 154 -13.74 20.10 18.26
CA GLU A 154 -15.09 19.66 18.64
C GLU A 154 -15.66 20.68 19.64
N GLU A 155 -16.54 21.56 19.18
CA GLU A 155 -17.62 21.97 20.05
C GLU A 155 -18.46 20.71 20.31
N TRP A 156 -18.24 20.09 21.48
CA TRP A 156 -19.26 19.29 22.13
C TRP A 156 -20.43 20.23 22.42
N ILE A 157 -21.20 20.58 21.39
CA ILE A 157 -22.48 21.23 21.57
C ILE A 157 -23.38 20.12 22.12
N GLU A 158 -23.31 19.89 23.42
CA GLU A 158 -24.36 19.21 24.15
C GLU A 158 -25.62 20.03 23.92
N THR A 159 -26.38 19.63 22.91
CA THR A 159 -27.69 20.22 22.68
C THR A 159 -28.57 19.81 23.85
N GLU A 160 -29.27 20.78 24.44
CA GLU A 160 -30.28 20.52 25.47
C GLU A 160 -31.25 19.41 25.01
N PRO A 161 -31.91 18.66 25.91
CA PRO A 161 -32.67 17.42 25.65
C PRO A 161 -33.95 17.58 24.80
N THR A 162 -34.01 18.57 23.90
CA THR A 162 -35.08 18.71 22.94
C THR A 162 -34.92 17.67 21.84
N ALA A 163 -35.56 16.52 22.09
CA ALA A 163 -35.93 15.45 21.18
C ALA A 163 -35.50 15.65 19.72
N VAL A 164 -34.70 14.70 19.21
CA VAL A 164 -34.61 14.43 17.77
C VAL A 164 -36.04 14.26 17.27
N ALA A 165 -36.58 15.28 16.59
CA ALA A 165 -37.91 15.22 16.00
C ALA A 165 -37.76 14.74 14.55
N GLY A 166 -38.00 13.45 14.31
CA GLY A 166 -37.95 12.85 12.99
C GLY A 166 -36.61 12.22 12.60
N ILE A 167 -36.38 12.12 11.29
CA ILE A 167 -35.24 11.39 10.69
C ILE A 167 -34.09 12.35 10.43
N SER A 168 -32.87 12.01 10.87
CA SER A 168 -31.67 12.83 10.65
C SER A 168 -31.34 12.99 9.15
N ALA A 169 -30.88 14.17 8.75
CA ALA A 169 -30.65 14.53 7.34
C ALA A 169 -29.65 13.62 6.59
N ASN A 170 -28.62 13.13 7.29
CA ASN A 170 -27.65 12.16 6.77
C ASN A 170 -28.32 10.83 6.37
N LEU A 171 -29.36 10.40 7.10
CA LEU A 171 -30.09 9.17 6.80
C LEU A 171 -30.96 9.33 5.56
N THR A 172 -31.58 10.50 5.38
CA THR A 172 -32.31 10.85 4.15
C THR A 172 -31.37 10.99 2.96
N GLN A 173 -30.17 11.56 3.15
CA GLN A 173 -29.15 11.69 2.10
C GLN A 173 -28.79 10.32 1.51
N ILE A 174 -28.52 9.32 2.35
CA ILE A 174 -28.21 7.96 1.89
C ILE A 174 -29.47 7.13 1.59
N LYS A 175 -30.67 7.74 1.61
CA LYS A 175 -31.98 7.09 1.36
C LYS A 175 -32.31 5.92 2.28
N ALA A 176 -31.81 5.94 3.52
CA ALA A 176 -32.15 4.91 4.52
C ALA A 176 -33.65 4.96 4.88
N ASP A 177 -34.23 6.16 4.96
CA ASP A 177 -35.66 6.38 5.18
C ASP A 177 -36.53 5.69 4.11
N GLN A 178 -36.08 5.68 2.87
CA GLN A 178 -36.79 5.04 1.77
C GLN A 178 -36.67 3.50 1.85
N ALA A 179 -35.54 2.95 2.28
CA ALA A 179 -35.43 1.52 2.60
C ALA A 179 -36.39 1.14 3.75
N TRP A 180 -36.48 1.96 4.80
CA TRP A 180 -37.40 1.70 5.92
C TRP A 180 -38.87 1.74 5.49
N SER A 181 -39.22 2.59 4.52
CA SER A 181 -40.58 2.64 3.95
C SER A 181 -40.98 1.33 3.25
N GLN A 182 -39.99 0.52 2.83
CA GLN A 182 -40.16 -0.81 2.25
C GLN A 182 -40.20 -1.92 3.31
N GLY A 183 -40.04 -1.57 4.60
CA GLY A 183 -40.03 -2.50 5.72
C GLY A 183 -38.63 -2.95 6.16
N ASP A 184 -37.57 -2.51 5.48
CA ASP A 184 -36.21 -2.90 5.81
C ASP A 184 -35.67 -2.02 6.91
N ARG A 185 -35.51 -2.54 8.13
CA ARG A 185 -34.90 -1.80 9.24
C ARG A 185 -33.71 -2.53 9.87
N GLY A 186 -33.25 -3.62 9.25
CA GLY A 186 -32.16 -4.45 9.77
C GLY A 186 -32.58 -5.52 10.78
N ALA A 187 -33.88 -5.85 10.84
CA ALA A 187 -34.40 -6.84 11.77
C ALA A 187 -33.70 -8.20 11.66
N GLY A 188 -33.31 -8.76 12.80
CA GLY A 188 -32.62 -10.05 12.88
C GLY A 188 -31.17 -10.02 12.42
N VAL A 189 -30.56 -8.84 12.29
CA VAL A 189 -29.11 -8.65 12.11
C VAL A 189 -28.52 -8.07 13.39
N VAL A 190 -27.34 -8.53 13.76
CA VAL A 190 -26.55 -8.06 14.90
C VAL A 190 -25.30 -7.35 14.39
N LEU A 191 -25.08 -6.12 14.85
CA LEU A 191 -23.92 -5.30 14.54
C LEU A 191 -22.95 -5.28 15.72
N GLY A 192 -21.66 -5.43 15.45
CA GLY A 192 -20.58 -5.30 16.43
C GLY A 192 -19.88 -3.95 16.32
N ALA A 193 -19.50 -3.35 17.45
CA ALA A 193 -18.63 -2.18 17.48
C ALA A 193 -17.37 -2.48 18.33
N ILE A 194 -16.19 -2.26 17.77
CA ILE A 194 -14.92 -2.22 18.51
C ILE A 194 -14.52 -0.76 18.63
N ASP A 195 -14.64 -0.20 19.85
CA ASP A 195 -14.48 1.25 20.05
C ASP A 195 -14.13 1.57 21.52
N THR A 196 -14.50 2.77 21.97
CA THR A 196 -14.41 3.31 23.34
C THR A 196 -15.50 2.77 24.28
N GLY A 197 -16.38 1.90 23.79
CA GLY A 197 -17.48 1.31 24.54
C GLY A 197 -18.84 1.79 24.04
N ALA A 198 -19.89 1.62 24.85
CA ALA A 198 -21.22 2.09 24.52
C ALA A 198 -22.06 2.33 25.79
N ARG A 199 -22.73 3.48 25.85
CA ARG A 199 -23.70 3.80 26.89
C ARG A 199 -25.01 3.05 26.64
N PHE A 200 -25.06 1.77 27.00
CA PHE A 200 -26.18 0.88 26.67
C PHE A 200 -27.54 1.32 27.23
N THR A 201 -27.57 2.16 28.26
CA THR A 201 -28.80 2.68 28.86
C THR A 201 -29.39 3.89 28.11
N HIS A 202 -28.63 4.47 27.17
CA HIS A 202 -29.06 5.62 26.39
C HIS A 202 -30.40 5.34 25.67
N GLU A 203 -31.31 6.31 25.67
CA GLU A 203 -32.70 6.12 25.22
C GLU A 203 -32.83 5.70 23.76
N ALA A 204 -31.88 6.12 22.91
CA ALA A 204 -31.78 5.70 21.51
C ALA A 204 -31.10 4.33 21.29
N LEU A 205 -30.44 3.74 22.29
CA LEU A 205 -29.61 2.54 22.13
C LEU A 205 -30.14 1.33 22.90
N VAL A 206 -30.83 1.56 24.02
CA VAL A 206 -31.18 0.52 24.99
C VAL A 206 -32.09 -0.57 24.42
N GLU A 207 -33.02 -0.22 23.53
CA GLU A 207 -33.95 -1.18 22.94
C GLU A 207 -33.26 -2.08 21.89
N SER A 208 -32.25 -1.59 21.18
CA SER A 208 -31.47 -2.37 20.21
C SER A 208 -30.27 -3.09 20.84
N TYR A 209 -29.96 -2.85 22.11
CA TYR A 209 -28.91 -3.60 22.81
C TYR A 209 -29.31 -5.08 22.91
N ARG A 210 -28.51 -5.99 22.34
CA ARG A 210 -28.84 -7.42 22.31
C ARG A 210 -28.99 -8.02 23.71
N GLY A 211 -28.31 -7.45 24.71
CA GLY A 211 -28.39 -7.86 26.11
C GLY A 211 -29.59 -7.33 26.88
N ASN A 212 -30.48 -6.55 26.26
CA ASN A 212 -31.73 -6.11 26.88
C ASN A 212 -32.74 -7.27 26.91
N LEU A 213 -33.06 -7.76 28.11
CA LEU A 213 -34.04 -8.83 28.33
C LEU A 213 -35.47 -8.30 28.56
N GLY A 214 -35.67 -6.99 28.38
CA GLY A 214 -36.91 -6.29 28.67
C GLY A 214 -37.07 -5.94 30.14
N ALA A 215 -38.08 -5.10 30.44
CA ALA A 215 -38.41 -4.67 31.81
C ALA A 215 -37.20 -4.11 32.61
N LYS A 216 -36.26 -3.44 31.93
CA LYS A 216 -35.01 -2.92 32.51
C LYS A 216 -34.11 -3.99 33.15
N THR A 217 -34.18 -5.22 32.63
CA THR A 217 -33.30 -6.34 33.02
C THR A 217 -32.29 -6.57 31.89
N PHE A 218 -31.02 -6.74 32.23
CA PHE A 218 -29.95 -6.88 31.26
C PHE A 218 -29.10 -8.12 31.54
N SER A 219 -28.57 -8.73 30.47
CA SER A 219 -27.49 -9.70 30.51
C SER A 219 -26.37 -9.22 29.60
N HIS A 220 -25.16 -9.07 30.14
CA HIS A 220 -24.00 -8.61 29.38
C HIS A 220 -23.14 -9.76 28.84
N HIS A 221 -23.40 -10.99 29.30
CA HIS A 221 -22.79 -12.20 28.75
C HIS A 221 -22.99 -12.27 27.23
N TYR A 222 -21.92 -12.53 26.47
CA TYR A 222 -21.90 -12.65 25.01
C TYR A 222 -22.24 -11.37 24.23
N HIS A 223 -22.42 -10.23 24.91
CA HIS A 223 -22.91 -8.99 24.30
C HIS A 223 -22.03 -7.77 24.62
N TRP A 224 -21.10 -7.94 25.55
CA TRP A 224 -20.18 -6.92 26.01
C TRP A 224 -18.84 -7.55 26.36
N TRP A 225 -17.77 -6.83 26.02
CA TRP A 225 -16.45 -7.11 26.52
C TRP A 225 -15.67 -5.80 26.72
N ASP A 226 -14.88 -5.72 27.79
CA ASP A 226 -14.01 -4.58 28.07
C ASP A 226 -12.57 -5.07 28.15
N ALA A 227 -11.81 -4.85 27.06
CA ALA A 227 -10.40 -5.20 26.99
C ALA A 227 -9.52 -4.23 27.79
N VAL A 228 -10.03 -3.03 28.13
CA VAL A 228 -9.24 -1.96 28.74
C VAL A 228 -9.28 -2.03 30.26
N ASN A 229 -10.47 -2.11 30.86
CA ASN A 229 -10.64 -2.07 32.33
C ASN A 229 -11.35 -3.29 32.92
N GLY A 230 -11.80 -4.22 32.09
CA GLY A 230 -12.48 -5.44 32.54
C GLY A 230 -13.80 -5.19 33.27
N LYS A 231 -14.54 -4.11 32.96
CA LYS A 231 -15.86 -3.89 33.57
C LYS A 231 -16.91 -4.85 32.99
N GLU A 232 -17.81 -5.28 33.86
CA GLU A 232 -18.85 -6.26 33.54
C GLU A 232 -20.10 -5.68 32.85
N GLU A 233 -20.28 -4.36 32.89
CA GLU A 233 -21.38 -3.64 32.26
C GLU A 233 -20.87 -2.69 31.18
N PRO A 234 -21.57 -2.55 30.03
CA PRO A 234 -21.21 -1.58 29.01
C PRO A 234 -21.21 -0.16 29.55
N TYR A 235 -20.21 0.60 29.15
CA TYR A 235 -20.09 2.01 29.46
C TYR A 235 -19.25 2.67 28.37
N ASP A 236 -19.28 3.99 28.35
CA ASP A 236 -18.45 4.78 27.46
C ASP A 236 -18.01 6.05 28.19
N ASP A 237 -16.72 6.12 28.51
CA ASP A 237 -16.08 7.22 29.23
C ASP A 237 -15.35 8.19 28.29
N HIS A 238 -15.47 7.99 26.98
CA HIS A 238 -14.99 8.90 25.94
C HIS A 238 -16.16 9.51 25.14
N GLY A 239 -17.19 8.71 24.83
CA GLY A 239 -18.38 9.11 24.08
C GLY A 239 -18.37 8.74 22.59
N HIS A 240 -17.22 8.43 22.00
CA HIS A 240 -17.07 8.15 20.57
C HIS A 240 -17.84 6.87 20.17
N GLY A 241 -17.76 5.82 20.99
CA GLY A 241 -18.37 4.53 20.70
C GLY A 241 -19.88 4.56 20.80
N SER A 242 -20.44 5.28 21.77
CA SER A 242 -21.89 5.52 21.86
C SER A 242 -22.41 6.25 20.63
N HIS A 243 -21.64 7.20 20.11
CA HIS A 243 -21.96 7.94 18.90
C HIS A 243 -21.95 7.05 17.65
N VAL A 244 -20.91 6.23 17.49
CA VAL A 244 -20.79 5.22 16.42
C VAL A 244 -21.93 4.21 16.46
N VAL A 245 -22.25 3.65 17.63
CA VAL A 245 -23.35 2.69 17.82
C VAL A 245 -24.70 3.33 17.48
N GLY A 246 -24.89 4.60 17.82
CA GLY A 246 -26.09 5.35 17.45
C GLY A 246 -26.27 5.54 15.95
N ILE A 247 -25.19 5.77 15.19
CA ILE A 247 -25.26 5.91 13.72
C ILE A 247 -25.59 4.58 13.05
N MET A 248 -25.09 3.46 13.56
CA MET A 248 -25.40 2.16 12.93
C MET A 248 -26.81 1.64 13.30
N ALA A 249 -27.24 1.77 14.56
CA ALA A 249 -28.42 1.07 15.09
C ALA A 249 -29.32 1.89 16.05
N GLY A 250 -29.11 3.20 16.17
CA GLY A 250 -29.85 4.04 17.11
C GLY A 250 -31.26 4.43 16.65
N GLY A 251 -32.22 4.43 17.58
CA GLY A 251 -33.59 4.90 17.35
C GLY A 251 -34.47 4.82 18.59
N VAL A 252 -35.54 5.64 18.64
CA VAL A 252 -36.50 5.70 19.75
C VAL A 252 -37.90 5.35 19.21
N GLY A 253 -38.39 4.14 19.50
CA GLY A 253 -39.72 3.71 19.06
C GLY A 253 -39.91 3.74 17.54
N SER A 254 -41.16 3.82 17.05
CA SER A 254 -41.47 3.63 15.63
C SER A 254 -41.21 4.84 14.72
N GLY A 255 -40.80 6.01 15.24
CA GLY A 255 -40.81 7.28 14.50
C GLY A 255 -39.50 8.09 14.46
N ASP A 256 -38.68 8.08 15.52
CA ASP A 256 -37.46 8.89 15.60
C ASP A 256 -36.23 7.97 15.45
N ALA A 257 -35.38 8.24 14.46
CA ALA A 257 -34.22 7.40 14.14
C ALA A 257 -32.98 8.26 13.88
N ILE A 258 -31.90 7.92 14.59
CA ILE A 258 -30.56 8.51 14.39
C ILE A 258 -29.60 7.56 13.67
N GLY A 259 -29.95 6.28 13.60
CA GLY A 259 -29.13 5.25 12.96
C GLY A 259 -29.72 4.70 11.68
N VAL A 260 -28.86 4.14 10.83
CA VAL A 260 -29.20 3.59 9.51
C VAL A 260 -30.07 2.33 9.62
N ALA A 261 -29.80 1.44 10.58
CA ALA A 261 -30.55 0.20 10.79
C ALA A 261 -31.17 0.13 12.20
N PRO A 262 -32.22 0.93 12.49
CA PRO A 262 -32.79 1.05 13.84
C PRO A 262 -33.51 -0.22 14.34
N GLY A 263 -33.70 -1.23 13.48
CA GLY A 263 -34.24 -2.55 13.84
C GLY A 263 -33.18 -3.63 14.00
N ALA A 264 -31.90 -3.34 13.75
CA ALA A 264 -30.79 -4.23 14.06
C ALA A 264 -30.51 -4.24 15.56
N SER A 265 -29.96 -5.34 16.07
CA SER A 265 -29.41 -5.38 17.43
C SER A 265 -27.92 -5.06 17.42
N TRP A 266 -27.36 -4.66 18.56
CA TRP A 266 -25.93 -4.40 18.66
C TRP A 266 -25.25 -5.07 19.86
N ILE A 267 -23.95 -5.32 19.71
CA ILE A 267 -22.99 -5.70 20.74
C ILE A 267 -21.76 -4.80 20.65
N ALA A 268 -21.01 -4.66 21.74
CA ALA A 268 -19.84 -3.79 21.78
C ALA A 268 -18.66 -4.45 22.49
N CYS A 269 -17.46 -4.09 22.05
CA CYS A 269 -16.22 -4.38 22.75
C CYS A 269 -15.42 -3.09 22.91
N LYS A 270 -15.04 -2.77 24.16
CA LYS A 270 -14.17 -1.62 24.44
C LYS A 270 -12.71 -2.04 24.30
N ALA A 271 -12.05 -1.51 23.27
CA ALA A 271 -10.60 -1.61 23.06
C ALA A 271 -9.88 -0.27 23.22
N ILE A 272 -10.64 0.83 23.18
CA ILE A 272 -10.10 2.20 23.22
C ILE A 272 -10.38 2.81 24.59
N SER A 273 -9.34 3.33 25.22
CA SER A 273 -9.40 3.96 26.55
C SER A 273 -10.10 5.31 26.55
N ALA A 274 -10.36 5.86 27.74
CA ALA A 274 -10.97 7.18 27.92
C ALA A 274 -10.18 8.33 27.26
N SER A 275 -8.89 8.13 26.99
CA SER A 275 -8.04 9.12 26.31
C SER A 275 -7.97 8.93 24.80
N GLY A 276 -8.78 8.05 24.22
CA GLY A 276 -8.77 7.77 22.78
C GLY A 276 -7.61 6.87 22.32
N PHE A 277 -6.87 6.26 23.26
CA PHE A 277 -5.72 5.41 22.96
C PHE A 277 -6.08 3.93 23.06
N ALA A 278 -5.57 3.12 22.13
CA ALA A 278 -5.71 1.66 22.13
C ALA A 278 -4.39 0.95 21.84
N TRP A 279 -4.17 -0.17 22.53
CA TRP A 279 -3.12 -1.12 22.20
C TRP A 279 -3.62 -2.15 21.20
N GLY A 280 -2.75 -2.56 20.27
CA GLY A 280 -3.06 -3.58 19.26
C GLY A 280 -3.56 -4.90 19.85
N ASN A 281 -3.05 -5.32 21.02
CA ASN A 281 -3.53 -6.54 21.69
C ASN A 281 -4.97 -6.41 22.21
N ASP A 282 -5.41 -5.23 22.64
CA ASP A 282 -6.80 -5.00 23.08
C ASP A 282 -7.75 -5.04 21.87
N LEU A 283 -7.29 -4.52 20.72
CA LEU A 283 -8.01 -4.61 19.45
C LEU A 283 -8.13 -6.07 18.99
N ILE A 284 -7.03 -6.85 19.03
CA ILE A 284 -7.04 -8.29 18.69
C ILE A 284 -7.98 -9.07 19.62
N LYS A 285 -7.98 -8.75 20.92
CA LYS A 285 -8.88 -9.35 21.91
C LYS A 285 -10.34 -9.08 21.58
N CYS A 286 -10.67 -7.84 21.21
CA CYS A 286 -12.01 -7.50 20.73
C CYS A 286 -12.33 -8.18 19.39
N GLY A 287 -11.36 -8.32 18.49
CA GLY A 287 -11.44 -9.14 17.28
C GLY A 287 -11.92 -10.57 17.56
N GLN A 288 -11.25 -11.21 18.52
CA GLN A 288 -11.55 -12.55 19.00
C GLN A 288 -12.94 -12.63 19.65
N PHE A 289 -13.31 -11.65 20.47
CA PHE A 289 -14.65 -11.59 21.07
C PHE A 289 -15.73 -11.46 20.00
N MET A 290 -15.54 -10.65 18.96
CA MET A 290 -16.52 -10.56 17.88
C MET A 290 -16.66 -11.90 17.14
N ALA A 291 -15.56 -12.61 16.92
CA ALA A 291 -15.58 -13.91 16.23
C ALA A 291 -16.29 -15.02 17.04
N ALA A 292 -16.06 -15.07 18.36
CA ALA A 292 -16.72 -16.02 19.25
C ALA A 292 -16.99 -15.39 20.62
N PRO A 293 -18.13 -14.69 20.80
CA PRO A 293 -18.44 -14.02 22.06
C PRO A 293 -18.40 -14.99 23.24
N THR A 294 -17.95 -14.50 24.38
CA THR A 294 -17.78 -15.25 25.63
C THR A 294 -18.72 -14.73 26.72
N ASN A 295 -18.84 -15.46 27.82
CA ASN A 295 -19.38 -14.89 29.05
C ASN A 295 -18.41 -13.84 29.65
N LEU A 296 -18.84 -13.07 30.64
CA LEU A 296 -18.02 -12.03 31.29
C LEU A 296 -16.73 -12.55 31.96
N SER A 297 -16.61 -13.86 32.20
CA SER A 297 -15.37 -14.48 32.71
C SER A 297 -14.37 -14.82 31.59
N GLY A 298 -14.71 -14.54 30.33
CA GLY A 298 -13.88 -14.91 29.17
C GLY A 298 -14.02 -16.38 28.78
N GLU A 299 -15.00 -17.10 29.33
CA GLU A 299 -15.20 -18.53 29.13
C GLU A 299 -16.39 -18.82 28.19
N ASN A 300 -16.49 -20.08 27.76
CA ASN A 300 -17.59 -20.62 26.94
C ASN A 300 -17.80 -19.85 25.61
N PRO A 301 -16.77 -19.67 24.77
CA PRO A 301 -16.91 -18.97 23.49
C PRO A 301 -18.00 -19.60 22.62
N ASN A 302 -18.81 -18.76 21.97
CA ASN A 302 -19.94 -19.20 21.15
C ASN A 302 -19.99 -18.46 19.81
N PRO A 303 -19.41 -19.04 18.74
CA PRO A 303 -19.43 -18.47 17.39
C PRO A 303 -20.84 -18.23 16.82
N ASN A 304 -21.89 -18.91 17.31
CA ASN A 304 -23.26 -18.66 16.84
C ASN A 304 -23.80 -17.29 17.28
N LEU A 305 -23.19 -16.68 18.31
CA LEU A 305 -23.55 -15.36 18.81
C LEU A 305 -22.69 -14.25 18.20
N ARG A 306 -21.81 -14.52 17.24
CA ARG A 306 -21.02 -13.48 16.55
C ARG A 306 -21.92 -12.47 15.81
N PRO A 307 -21.49 -11.20 15.65
CA PRO A 307 -22.22 -10.23 14.86
C PRO A 307 -22.10 -10.54 13.36
N GLN A 308 -23.00 -10.00 12.57
CA GLN A 308 -22.98 -10.11 11.11
C GLN A 308 -22.03 -9.11 10.45
N ALA A 309 -21.89 -7.91 11.01
CA ALA A 309 -20.93 -6.92 10.56
C ALA A 309 -20.26 -6.26 11.76
N VAL A 310 -19.01 -5.85 11.62
CA VAL A 310 -18.23 -5.18 12.68
C VAL A 310 -17.75 -3.83 12.17
N ASN A 311 -18.15 -2.78 12.88
CA ASN A 311 -17.66 -1.43 12.67
C ASN A 311 -16.36 -1.19 13.44
N ASN A 312 -15.36 -0.66 12.75
CA ASN A 312 -14.06 -0.26 13.30
C ASN A 312 -13.77 1.19 12.91
N SER A 313 -14.18 2.13 13.77
CA SER A 313 -13.95 3.56 13.59
C SER A 313 -12.60 4.00 14.18
N TRP A 314 -11.55 3.23 13.86
CA TRP A 314 -10.19 3.40 14.36
C TRP A 314 -9.17 2.91 13.32
N GLY A 315 -7.95 3.44 13.38
CA GLY A 315 -6.86 3.08 12.47
C GLY A 315 -5.58 3.84 12.81
N ASP A 316 -4.47 3.42 12.24
CA ASP A 316 -3.18 4.09 12.38
C ASP A 316 -2.93 5.14 11.28
N CYS A 317 -1.79 5.83 11.39
CA CYS A 317 -1.31 6.81 10.41
C CYS A 317 -0.18 6.24 9.53
N GLY A 318 -0.16 4.91 9.35
CA GLY A 318 0.81 4.24 8.49
C GLY A 318 0.53 4.52 7.01
N ARG A 319 1.55 4.97 6.28
CA ARG A 319 1.47 5.19 4.82
C ARG A 319 1.91 3.99 3.97
N ALA A 320 1.99 2.82 4.62
CA ALA A 320 2.29 1.54 4.01
C ALA A 320 1.45 0.46 4.70
N TYR A 321 1.10 -0.57 3.95
CA TYR A 321 0.34 -1.71 4.44
C TYR A 321 1.14 -2.44 5.52
N ASN A 322 0.46 -2.75 6.62
CA ASN A 322 0.97 -3.55 7.71
C ASN A 322 -0.08 -4.59 8.12
N ALA A 323 0.26 -5.87 7.93
CA ALA A 323 -0.64 -7.00 8.13
C ALA A 323 -0.92 -7.36 9.61
N TRP A 324 -0.61 -6.49 10.58
CA TRP A 324 -0.71 -6.80 12.02
C TRP A 324 -2.12 -7.22 12.49
N TYR A 325 -3.16 -6.83 11.75
CA TYR A 325 -4.57 -7.17 12.02
C TYR A 325 -5.18 -8.11 10.96
N GLN A 326 -4.40 -8.51 9.95
CA GLN A 326 -4.90 -9.25 8.79
C GLN A 326 -5.51 -10.60 9.19
N GLY A 327 -4.89 -11.33 10.12
CA GLY A 327 -5.42 -12.63 10.55
C GLY A 327 -6.78 -12.54 11.25
N VAL A 328 -7.07 -11.43 11.94
CA VAL A 328 -8.41 -11.16 12.50
C VAL A 328 -9.42 -10.95 11.37
N ILE A 329 -9.05 -10.17 10.35
CA ILE A 329 -9.90 -9.89 9.19
C ILE A 329 -10.18 -11.18 8.41
N ASP A 330 -9.16 -11.99 8.14
CA ASP A 330 -9.30 -13.28 7.44
C ASP A 330 -10.25 -14.23 8.19
N ALA A 331 -10.10 -14.31 9.52
CA ALA A 331 -10.99 -15.12 10.35
C ALA A 331 -12.44 -14.60 10.30
N TRP A 332 -12.63 -13.28 10.36
CA TRP A 332 -13.95 -12.66 10.24
C TRP A 332 -14.60 -12.94 8.89
N VAL A 333 -13.88 -12.73 7.79
CA VAL A 333 -14.38 -13.01 6.42
C VAL A 333 -14.73 -14.48 6.27
N ALA A 334 -13.86 -15.41 6.71
CA ALA A 334 -14.15 -16.84 6.69
C ALA A 334 -15.37 -17.22 7.53
N MET A 335 -15.59 -16.55 8.67
CA MET A 335 -16.79 -16.70 9.50
C MET A 335 -18.04 -16.02 8.91
N GLY A 336 -17.91 -15.23 7.85
CA GLY A 336 -19.00 -14.47 7.23
C GLY A 336 -19.33 -13.17 7.96
N ILE A 337 -18.43 -12.69 8.81
CA ILE A 337 -18.55 -11.37 9.43
C ILE A 337 -18.06 -10.33 8.43
N TYR A 338 -18.86 -9.31 8.15
CA TYR A 338 -18.51 -8.21 7.24
C TYR A 338 -17.66 -7.15 7.97
N PRO A 339 -16.38 -6.95 7.60
CA PRO A 339 -15.50 -6.00 8.27
C PRO A 339 -15.56 -4.60 7.63
N VAL A 340 -15.92 -3.59 8.42
CA VAL A 340 -15.97 -2.18 7.99
C VAL A 340 -14.96 -1.37 8.78
N PHE A 341 -14.15 -0.56 8.09
CA PHE A 341 -13.13 0.30 8.68
C PHE A 341 -13.25 1.74 8.19
N ALA A 342 -13.02 2.71 9.07
CA ALA A 342 -12.87 4.11 8.69
C ALA A 342 -11.53 4.31 7.93
N ASN A 343 -11.54 5.06 6.82
CA ASN A 343 -10.36 5.23 5.96
C ASN A 343 -9.24 6.06 6.63
N GLY A 344 -9.58 6.88 7.63
CA GLY A 344 -8.66 7.73 8.37
C GLY A 344 -8.93 9.23 8.17
N ASN A 345 -8.41 10.05 9.08
CA ASN A 345 -8.57 11.51 9.05
C ASN A 345 -7.20 12.20 9.01
N ASN A 346 -7.06 13.21 8.17
CA ASN A 346 -5.82 13.98 8.01
C ASN A 346 -5.37 14.64 9.33
N SER A 347 -6.33 15.15 10.09
CA SER A 347 -6.14 15.91 11.33
C SER A 347 -5.48 15.10 12.42
N ASN A 348 -5.81 13.81 12.52
CA ASN A 348 -5.23 12.91 13.51
C ASN A 348 -3.80 12.52 13.16
N CYS A 349 -3.42 12.62 11.89
CA CYS A 349 -2.15 12.16 11.35
C CYS A 349 -1.20 13.30 10.93
N GLY A 350 -1.63 14.56 11.08
CA GLY A 350 -0.85 15.74 10.68
C GLY A 350 -0.68 15.89 9.16
N TYR A 351 -1.59 15.31 8.37
CA TYR A 351 -1.58 15.46 6.91
C TYR A 351 -2.27 16.77 6.50
N SER A 352 -2.02 17.21 5.25
CA SER A 352 -2.67 18.40 4.68
C SER A 352 -4.19 18.22 4.55
N SER A 353 -4.91 19.31 4.27
CA SER A 353 -6.35 19.27 3.97
C SER A 353 -6.61 19.85 2.59
N PRO A 354 -6.96 19.04 1.56
CA PRO A 354 -7.08 17.58 1.60
C PRO A 354 -5.73 16.84 1.79
N PRO A 355 -5.74 15.58 2.27
CA PRO A 355 -4.52 14.85 2.66
C PRO A 355 -3.64 14.37 1.50
N GLY A 356 -4.20 14.27 0.29
CA GLY A 356 -3.48 13.73 -0.86
C GLY A 356 -3.27 12.22 -0.79
N LEU A 357 -2.66 11.67 -1.84
CA LEU A 357 -2.52 10.23 -2.04
C LEU A 357 -1.74 9.53 -0.92
N ASN A 358 -2.02 8.23 -0.78
CA ASN A 358 -1.35 7.31 0.12
C ASN A 358 -1.45 7.72 1.60
N THR A 359 -2.64 8.14 2.04
CA THR A 359 -2.91 8.59 3.41
C THR A 359 -3.90 7.70 4.17
N VAL A 360 -4.55 6.75 3.51
CA VAL A 360 -5.36 5.70 4.17
C VAL A 360 -4.54 4.98 5.27
N GLY A 361 -5.16 4.66 6.40
CA GLY A 361 -4.51 4.00 7.54
C GLY A 361 -4.67 2.48 7.56
N ASN A 362 -3.91 1.77 8.39
CA ASN A 362 -4.18 0.35 8.69
C ASN A 362 -5.17 0.25 9.86
N PRO A 363 -6.10 -0.73 9.86
CA PRO A 363 -6.26 -1.83 8.89
C PRO A 363 -7.08 -1.52 7.64
N ALA A 364 -7.58 -0.29 7.45
CA ALA A 364 -8.42 0.08 6.31
C ALA A 364 -7.75 -0.13 4.93
N ARG A 365 -6.41 -0.13 4.89
CA ARG A 365 -5.59 -0.53 3.73
C ARG A 365 -5.79 -1.97 3.25
N SER A 366 -6.24 -2.89 4.12
CA SER A 366 -6.29 -4.32 3.81
C SER A 366 -7.23 -4.60 2.63
N HIS A 367 -6.88 -5.56 1.78
CA HIS A 367 -7.67 -5.88 0.59
C HIS A 367 -9.10 -6.36 0.92
N ASN A 368 -9.28 -7.13 2.00
CA ASN A 368 -10.55 -7.80 2.33
C ASN A 368 -11.39 -7.10 3.40
N VAL A 369 -11.40 -5.77 3.36
CA VAL A 369 -12.30 -4.91 4.16
C VAL A 369 -12.97 -3.86 3.29
N THR A 370 -14.14 -3.37 3.72
CA THR A 370 -14.69 -2.13 3.16
C THR A 370 -14.16 -0.95 3.96
N SER A 371 -13.28 -0.18 3.35
CA SER A 371 -12.80 1.10 3.85
C SER A 371 -13.76 2.23 3.46
N VAL A 372 -14.06 3.10 4.42
CA VAL A 372 -15.09 4.13 4.28
C VAL A 372 -14.50 5.52 4.48
N GLY A 373 -14.52 6.33 3.42
CA GLY A 373 -14.21 7.76 3.47
C GLY A 373 -15.43 8.60 3.80
N SER A 374 -15.27 9.92 3.82
CA SER A 374 -16.27 10.85 4.35
C SER A 374 -16.80 11.85 3.33
N THR A 375 -18.12 12.07 3.36
CA THR A 375 -18.81 13.19 2.72
C THR A 375 -19.38 14.16 3.75
N GLY A 376 -19.85 15.32 3.28
CA GLY A 376 -20.61 16.26 4.10
C GLY A 376 -21.89 15.64 4.69
N ARG A 377 -22.57 16.40 5.55
CA ARG A 377 -23.74 15.92 6.30
C ARG A 377 -24.87 15.38 5.43
N SER A 378 -25.18 16.10 4.34
CA SER A 378 -26.37 15.83 3.52
C SER A 378 -26.28 16.46 2.13
N ASP A 379 -25.07 16.61 1.59
CA ASP A 379 -24.83 17.25 0.30
C ASP A 379 -24.03 16.38 -0.68
N GLY A 380 -23.48 15.25 -0.21
CA GLY A 380 -22.68 14.33 -1.02
C GLY A 380 -21.35 14.92 -1.47
N GLN A 381 -20.89 16.03 -0.87
CA GLN A 381 -19.58 16.60 -1.18
C GLN A 381 -18.49 15.88 -0.41
N TYR A 382 -17.35 15.63 -1.05
CA TYR A 382 -16.18 15.06 -0.39
C TYR A 382 -15.76 15.91 0.83
N ALA A 383 -15.54 15.26 1.97
CA ALA A 383 -15.12 15.94 3.19
C ALA A 383 -13.58 16.08 3.23
N PRO A 384 -13.01 17.30 3.32
CA PRO A 384 -11.57 17.52 3.22
C PRO A 384 -10.70 16.81 4.27
N HIS A 385 -11.29 16.33 5.36
CA HIS A 385 -10.57 15.55 6.37
C HIS A 385 -10.33 14.09 5.98
N SER A 386 -11.08 13.55 5.01
CA SER A 386 -11.06 12.12 4.66
C SER A 386 -9.74 11.72 3.99
N ASN A 387 -9.06 10.69 4.48
CA ASN A 387 -7.83 10.20 3.83
C ASN A 387 -8.10 9.60 2.44
N TRP A 388 -7.06 9.52 1.60
CA TRP A 388 -7.09 8.97 0.24
C TRP A 388 -6.26 7.69 0.12
N GLY A 389 -6.63 6.83 -0.82
CA GLY A 389 -5.79 5.76 -1.36
C GLY A 389 -4.59 6.31 -2.16
N PRO A 390 -3.80 5.46 -2.83
CA PRO A 390 -4.01 4.01 -3.00
C PRO A 390 -3.65 3.18 -1.76
N THR A 391 -4.06 1.92 -1.77
CA THR A 391 -3.44 0.85 -0.98
C THR A 391 -2.31 0.15 -1.74
N ASP A 392 -1.29 -0.29 -1.01
CA ASP A 392 -0.18 -1.13 -1.47
C ASP A 392 -0.44 -2.64 -1.30
N ASP A 393 -1.58 -3.04 -0.71
CA ASP A 393 -2.09 -4.41 -0.72
C ASP A 393 -3.08 -4.61 -1.88
N ALA A 394 -2.56 -4.64 -3.11
CA ALA A 394 -3.33 -4.64 -4.36
C ALA A 394 -4.08 -5.97 -4.67
N LYS A 395 -4.41 -6.76 -3.65
CA LYS A 395 -5.33 -7.90 -3.81
C LYS A 395 -6.76 -7.37 -3.82
N VAL A 396 -7.67 -8.12 -4.42
CA VAL A 396 -9.11 -7.78 -4.42
C VAL A 396 -9.90 -9.04 -4.13
N PHE A 397 -10.92 -8.91 -3.29
CA PHE A 397 -11.88 -9.98 -2.99
C PHE A 397 -13.25 -9.73 -3.64
N HIS A 398 -13.38 -8.64 -4.39
CA HIS A 398 -14.57 -8.19 -5.11
C HIS A 398 -14.25 -8.05 -6.62
N SER A 399 -15.26 -7.98 -7.47
CA SER A 399 -15.12 -8.19 -8.92
C SER A 399 -15.05 -6.91 -9.76
N GLN A 400 -15.22 -5.73 -9.15
CA GLN A 400 -15.32 -4.44 -9.85
C GLN A 400 -14.01 -3.87 -10.47
N GLY A 401 -12.87 -4.58 -10.41
CA GLY A 401 -11.57 -4.05 -10.85
C GLY A 401 -10.98 -3.01 -9.89
N TYR A 402 -9.92 -2.31 -10.32
CA TYR A 402 -9.24 -1.24 -9.56
C TYR A 402 -8.68 -1.65 -8.17
N PRO A 403 -7.67 -2.54 -8.13
CA PRO A 403 -7.18 -3.18 -6.90
C PRO A 403 -6.56 -2.25 -5.85
N THR A 404 -6.22 -1.02 -6.24
CA THR A 404 -5.51 -0.06 -5.40
C THR A 404 -6.45 0.99 -4.79
N ILE A 405 -7.72 1.04 -5.21
CA ILE A 405 -8.66 2.09 -4.78
C ILE A 405 -9.01 1.91 -3.31
N LYS A 406 -8.72 2.94 -2.53
CA LYS A 406 -9.27 3.19 -1.19
C LYS A 406 -9.63 4.67 -1.09
N PRO A 407 -10.65 5.08 -0.32
CA PRO A 407 -11.66 4.19 0.26
C PRO A 407 -12.46 3.48 -0.84
N GLU A 408 -13.11 2.35 -0.52
CA GLU A 408 -14.03 1.71 -1.46
C GLU A 408 -15.25 2.58 -1.76
N VAL A 409 -15.80 3.19 -0.71
CA VAL A 409 -16.99 4.08 -0.77
C VAL A 409 -16.86 5.19 0.25
N VAL A 410 -17.71 6.22 0.12
CA VAL A 410 -17.86 7.28 1.11
C VAL A 410 -19.26 7.32 1.70
N ALA A 411 -19.37 7.89 2.89
CA ALA A 411 -20.66 8.10 3.56
C ALA A 411 -20.62 9.39 4.42
N PRO A 412 -21.78 9.94 4.82
CA PRO A 412 -21.82 11.17 5.58
C PRO A 412 -20.99 11.12 6.87
N GLY A 413 -20.12 12.11 7.06
CA GLY A 413 -19.20 12.19 8.20
C GLY A 413 -18.88 13.60 8.64
N VAL A 414 -19.73 14.59 8.35
CA VAL A 414 -19.61 15.97 8.88
C VAL A 414 -20.86 16.32 9.68
N ASP A 415 -20.69 16.83 10.89
CA ASP A 415 -21.77 17.27 11.81
C ASP A 415 -22.89 16.23 11.97
N ILE A 416 -22.50 14.97 12.16
CA ILE A 416 -23.43 13.85 12.28
C ILE A 416 -23.96 13.80 13.69
N LEU A 417 -25.26 14.04 13.88
CA LEU A 417 -25.92 13.97 15.18
C LEU A 417 -26.15 12.51 15.60
N SER A 418 -25.68 12.12 16.78
CA SER A 418 -25.91 10.79 17.37
C SER A 418 -25.88 10.81 18.90
N ALA A 419 -26.06 9.64 19.52
CA ALA A 419 -26.04 9.45 20.97
C ALA A 419 -24.66 9.79 21.56
N ALA A 420 -24.63 10.45 22.71
CA ALA A 420 -23.41 10.77 23.45
C ALA A 420 -23.22 9.88 24.68
N GLY A 421 -21.97 9.76 25.15
CA GLY A 421 -21.61 8.96 26.33
C GLY A 421 -21.95 9.62 27.68
N SER A 422 -22.25 10.94 27.71
CA SER A 422 -22.37 11.71 28.96
C SER A 422 -23.66 11.45 29.76
N ASP A 423 -24.82 11.32 29.12
CA ASP A 423 -26.14 11.11 29.77
C ASP A 423 -27.05 10.13 29.00
N ASP A 424 -28.12 9.61 29.62
CA ASP A 424 -29.09 8.69 28.99
C ASP A 424 -29.86 9.37 27.84
N ARG A 425 -29.80 10.70 27.76
CA ARG A 425 -30.50 11.53 26.77
C ARG A 425 -29.59 12.53 26.06
N ALA A 426 -28.28 12.42 26.23
CA ALA A 426 -27.34 13.35 25.63
C ALA A 426 -27.08 12.98 24.16
N TYR A 427 -27.11 13.98 23.29
CA TYR A 427 -26.75 13.85 21.88
C TYR A 427 -25.60 14.82 21.57
N ALA A 428 -24.72 14.40 20.65
CA ALA A 428 -23.60 15.19 20.16
C ALA A 428 -23.56 15.12 18.63
N ALA A 429 -22.93 16.12 18.00
CA ALA A 429 -22.65 16.13 16.57
C ALA A 429 -21.13 16.04 16.37
N LEU A 430 -20.67 14.97 15.72
CA LEU A 430 -19.23 14.70 15.49
C LEU A 430 -18.90 14.60 14.00
N SER A 431 -17.62 14.79 13.66
CA SER A 431 -17.12 14.79 12.27
C SER A 431 -15.90 13.87 12.11
N GLY A 432 -15.86 13.11 11.02
CA GLY A 432 -14.75 12.21 10.71
C GLY A 432 -15.22 10.99 9.93
N THR A 433 -14.27 10.30 9.30
CA THR A 433 -14.51 8.97 8.70
C THR A 433 -15.02 7.95 9.73
N SER A 434 -14.77 8.18 11.02
CA SER A 434 -15.37 7.46 12.15
C SER A 434 -16.89 7.51 12.20
N MET A 435 -17.51 8.58 11.68
CA MET A 435 -18.96 8.72 11.57
C MET A 435 -19.48 8.19 10.24
N SER A 436 -18.64 8.11 9.21
CA SER A 436 -18.98 7.52 7.90
C SER A 436 -19.07 5.99 7.96
N ALA A 437 -18.05 5.31 8.54
CA ALA A 437 -18.02 3.85 8.65
C ALA A 437 -19.29 3.19 9.23
N PRO A 438 -19.90 3.71 10.33
CA PRO A 438 -21.12 3.10 10.88
C PRO A 438 -22.34 3.26 9.97
N HIS A 439 -22.36 4.19 9.02
CA HIS A 439 -23.43 4.24 8.01
C HIS A 439 -23.38 3.02 7.08
N VAL A 440 -22.19 2.64 6.62
CA VAL A 440 -21.98 1.45 5.78
C VAL A 440 -22.30 0.18 6.57
N THR A 441 -21.86 0.11 7.84
CA THR A 441 -22.20 -1.00 8.73
C THR A 441 -23.72 -1.17 8.89
N GLY A 442 -24.45 -0.07 9.04
CA GLY A 442 -25.92 -0.10 9.09
C GLY A 442 -26.56 -0.46 7.74
N GLN A 443 -26.00 -0.02 6.61
CA GLN A 443 -26.47 -0.40 5.26
C GLN A 443 -26.36 -1.91 5.05
N VAL A 444 -25.25 -2.54 5.46
CA VAL A 444 -25.08 -4.00 5.43
C VAL A 444 -26.20 -4.69 6.23
N ALA A 445 -26.58 -4.16 7.40
CA ALA A 445 -27.71 -4.69 8.16
C ALA A 445 -29.05 -4.55 7.43
N LEU A 446 -29.29 -3.45 6.72
CA LEU A 446 -30.49 -3.32 5.88
C LEU A 446 -30.50 -4.36 4.76
N MET A 447 -29.38 -4.53 4.04
CA MET A 447 -29.23 -5.51 2.96
C MET A 447 -29.46 -6.93 3.48
N TRP A 448 -28.73 -7.37 4.51
CA TRP A 448 -28.84 -8.73 5.04
C TRP A 448 -30.12 -8.97 5.85
N GLY A 449 -30.76 -7.90 6.34
CA GLY A 449 -32.11 -7.95 6.90
C GLY A 449 -33.14 -8.34 5.83
N SER A 450 -33.01 -7.75 4.65
CA SER A 450 -33.90 -7.89 3.51
C SER A 450 -33.66 -9.14 2.66
N ALA A 451 -32.39 -9.46 2.46
CA ALA A 451 -31.87 -10.43 1.50
C ALA A 451 -31.00 -11.47 2.22
N LYS A 452 -31.65 -12.39 2.95
CA LYS A 452 -30.96 -13.39 3.79
C LYS A 452 -30.01 -14.33 3.04
N CYS A 453 -30.14 -14.44 1.72
CA CYS A 453 -29.21 -15.25 0.92
C CYS A 453 -27.78 -14.68 0.91
N LEU A 454 -27.61 -13.37 1.13
CA LEU A 454 -26.30 -12.70 1.19
C LEU A 454 -25.63 -12.82 2.57
N LEU A 455 -26.28 -13.44 3.56
CA LEU A 455 -25.77 -13.51 4.92
C LEU A 455 -24.41 -14.23 4.94
N GLY A 456 -23.34 -13.45 5.17
CA GLY A 456 -21.97 -13.95 5.18
C GLY A 456 -21.31 -14.08 3.81
N ASP A 457 -21.94 -13.61 2.73
CA ASP A 457 -21.30 -13.43 1.43
C ASP A 457 -20.70 -12.01 1.36
N VAL A 458 -19.48 -11.90 1.87
CA VAL A 458 -18.79 -10.61 2.04
C VAL A 458 -18.42 -9.99 0.68
N ALA A 459 -18.00 -10.82 -0.27
CA ALA A 459 -17.63 -10.39 -1.62
C ALA A 459 -18.83 -9.85 -2.40
N ALA A 460 -19.92 -10.63 -2.52
CA ALA A 460 -21.11 -10.18 -3.25
C ALA A 460 -21.76 -8.97 -2.58
N THR A 461 -21.75 -8.91 -1.25
CA THR A 461 -22.26 -7.73 -0.52
C THR A 461 -21.43 -6.49 -0.84
N THR A 462 -20.10 -6.62 -0.95
CA THR A 462 -19.21 -5.51 -1.31
C THR A 462 -19.50 -5.05 -2.74
N ASP A 463 -19.52 -5.97 -3.70
CA ASP A 463 -19.84 -5.67 -5.11
C ASP A 463 -21.15 -4.88 -5.25
N LEU A 464 -22.22 -5.31 -4.58
CA LEU A 464 -23.51 -4.62 -4.60
C LEU A 464 -23.45 -3.22 -3.97
N ILE A 465 -22.63 -3.00 -2.94
CA ILE A 465 -22.43 -1.67 -2.34
C ILE A 465 -21.71 -0.75 -3.34
N LEU A 466 -20.65 -1.25 -4.00
CA LEU A 466 -19.89 -0.48 -4.99
C LEU A 466 -20.76 -0.11 -6.20
N GLU A 467 -21.50 -1.08 -6.75
CA GLU A 467 -22.36 -0.90 -7.92
C GLU A 467 -23.51 0.08 -7.69
N THR A 468 -24.00 0.17 -6.45
CA THR A 468 -25.14 1.03 -6.09
C THR A 468 -24.75 2.35 -5.48
N ALA A 469 -23.45 2.58 -5.23
CA ALA A 469 -22.94 3.87 -4.80
C ALA A 469 -23.26 4.95 -5.84
N ARG A 470 -23.58 6.16 -5.36
CA ARG A 470 -23.77 7.32 -6.22
C ARG A 470 -22.41 7.90 -6.58
N PRO A 471 -22.01 7.88 -7.86
CA PRO A 471 -20.68 8.33 -8.28
C PRO A 471 -20.38 9.76 -7.86
N ILE A 472 -19.16 10.00 -7.38
CA ILE A 472 -18.62 11.33 -7.11
C ILE A 472 -17.30 11.46 -7.88
N PRO A 473 -17.31 12.09 -9.07
CA PRO A 473 -16.08 12.38 -9.80
C PRO A 473 -15.13 13.23 -8.97
N TYR A 474 -13.88 12.77 -8.82
CA TYR A 474 -12.83 13.51 -8.13
C TYR A 474 -11.47 13.12 -8.71
N ASP A 475 -10.83 14.05 -9.41
CA ASP A 475 -9.50 13.84 -9.99
C ASP A 475 -8.43 13.90 -8.89
N THR A 476 -7.77 12.77 -8.62
CA THR A 476 -6.68 12.71 -7.64
C THR A 476 -5.29 12.83 -8.27
N GLY A 477 -5.20 12.92 -9.60
CA GLY A 477 -3.95 13.06 -10.34
C GLY A 477 -3.07 11.81 -10.36
N GLN A 478 -3.59 10.64 -9.97
CA GLN A 478 -2.81 9.39 -9.93
C GLN A 478 -2.63 8.79 -11.34
N GLY A 479 -3.70 8.70 -12.12
CA GLY A 479 -3.69 8.17 -13.49
C GLY A 479 -4.14 6.71 -13.65
N ASP A 480 -4.36 5.96 -12.57
CA ASP A 480 -4.95 4.59 -12.56
C ASP A 480 -6.46 4.55 -12.24
N GLU A 481 -7.12 5.70 -12.27
CA GLU A 481 -8.54 5.87 -11.94
C GLU A 481 -9.47 5.45 -13.09
N GLY A 482 -10.74 5.25 -12.77
CA GLY A 482 -11.73 4.88 -13.78
C GLY A 482 -12.18 6.04 -14.67
N PRO A 483 -12.96 5.75 -15.73
CA PRO A 483 -13.50 6.77 -16.62
C PRO A 483 -14.24 7.87 -15.85
N ASP A 484 -14.07 9.13 -16.29
CA ASP A 484 -14.63 10.30 -15.60
C ASP A 484 -14.24 10.42 -14.11
N PHE A 485 -13.08 9.85 -13.74
CA PHE A 485 -12.55 9.78 -12.38
C PHE A 485 -13.46 9.00 -11.43
N VAL A 486 -14.04 7.89 -11.89
CA VAL A 486 -14.81 6.96 -11.05
C VAL A 486 -14.49 5.50 -11.42
N PRO A 487 -14.03 4.66 -10.47
CA PRO A 487 -13.69 5.03 -9.10
C PRO A 487 -12.41 5.90 -9.02
N ASN A 488 -12.23 6.60 -7.90
CA ASN A 488 -11.05 7.46 -7.61
C ASN A 488 -10.51 7.27 -6.19
N HIS A 489 -9.28 7.74 -5.93
CA HIS A 489 -8.62 7.56 -4.62
C HIS A 489 -9.16 8.44 -3.49
N ALA A 490 -10.08 9.37 -3.76
CA ALA A 490 -10.66 10.24 -2.73
C ALA A 490 -12.01 9.73 -2.22
N THR A 491 -12.85 9.23 -3.13
CA THR A 491 -14.25 8.89 -2.88
C THR A 491 -14.63 7.47 -3.29
N GLY A 492 -13.70 6.71 -3.87
CA GLY A 492 -13.93 5.34 -4.32
C GLY A 492 -15.00 5.30 -5.40
N TRP A 493 -15.98 4.41 -5.23
CA TRP A 493 -17.15 4.28 -6.09
C TRP A 493 -18.22 5.35 -5.83
N GLY A 494 -18.04 6.20 -4.81
CA GLY A 494 -18.92 7.31 -4.46
C GLY A 494 -19.71 7.10 -3.17
N GLU A 495 -20.75 7.89 -2.97
CA GLU A 495 -21.52 7.90 -1.72
C GLU A 495 -22.58 6.80 -1.68
N ILE A 496 -22.64 6.05 -0.59
CA ILE A 496 -23.58 4.94 -0.45
C ILE A 496 -25.06 5.32 -0.64
N ASP A 497 -25.84 4.39 -1.19
CA ASP A 497 -27.29 4.50 -1.35
C ASP A 497 -27.99 3.27 -0.76
N ALA A 498 -28.56 3.43 0.43
CA ALA A 498 -29.15 2.34 1.20
C ALA A 498 -30.35 1.70 0.49
N GLN A 499 -31.18 2.49 -0.18
CA GLN A 499 -32.33 1.95 -0.91
C GLN A 499 -31.88 1.17 -2.15
N ALA A 500 -30.97 1.72 -2.94
CA ALA A 500 -30.46 1.05 -4.13
C ALA A 500 -29.78 -0.27 -3.76
N ALA A 501 -28.94 -0.27 -2.73
CA ALA A 501 -28.26 -1.48 -2.23
C ALA A 501 -29.25 -2.55 -1.74
N VAL A 502 -30.31 -2.18 -1.00
CA VAL A 502 -31.36 -3.13 -0.58
C VAL A 502 -32.11 -3.71 -1.76
N ASN A 503 -32.46 -2.89 -2.76
CA ASN A 503 -33.14 -3.36 -3.96
C ASN A 503 -32.23 -4.32 -4.77
N ALA A 504 -30.96 -3.97 -4.92
CA ALA A 504 -29.97 -4.80 -5.61
C ALA A 504 -29.75 -6.13 -4.86
N ALA A 505 -29.69 -6.10 -3.53
CA ALA A 505 -29.60 -7.30 -2.69
C ALA A 505 -30.80 -8.24 -2.87
N ARG A 506 -32.03 -7.71 -2.95
CA ARG A 506 -33.22 -8.52 -3.26
C ARG A 506 -33.19 -9.09 -4.66
N ALA A 507 -32.76 -8.28 -5.64
CA ALA A 507 -32.63 -8.72 -7.03
C ALA A 507 -31.59 -9.85 -7.14
N TYR A 508 -30.47 -9.71 -6.43
CA TYR A 508 -29.46 -10.75 -6.29
C TYR A 508 -30.08 -12.04 -5.75
N CYS A 509 -30.80 -12.00 -4.61
CA CYS A 509 -31.45 -13.21 -4.08
C CYS A 509 -32.57 -13.79 -4.95
N ALA A 510 -33.13 -13.01 -5.89
CA ALA A 510 -34.09 -13.49 -6.89
C ALA A 510 -33.40 -14.10 -8.12
N GLY A 511 -32.09 -13.90 -8.27
CA GLY A 511 -31.25 -14.52 -9.26
C GLY A 511 -31.00 -16.01 -8.98
N GLY A 512 -30.17 -16.62 -9.80
CA GLY A 512 -29.66 -17.95 -9.55
C GLY A 512 -28.29 -18.12 -10.18
N HIS A 513 -27.86 -19.35 -10.39
CA HIS A 513 -26.49 -19.63 -10.76
C HIS A 513 -26.38 -20.36 -12.09
N LEU A 514 -25.39 -19.99 -12.88
CA LEU A 514 -24.87 -20.77 -14.00
C LEU A 514 -23.57 -21.40 -13.54
N ASP A 515 -23.48 -22.71 -13.58
CA ASP A 515 -22.26 -23.41 -13.16
C ASP A 515 -21.89 -24.54 -14.12
N GLY A 516 -20.71 -25.13 -13.90
CA GLY A 516 -20.30 -26.28 -14.69
C GLY A 516 -18.81 -26.45 -14.70
N TYR A 517 -18.32 -27.21 -15.66
CA TYR A 517 -16.90 -27.53 -15.80
C TYR A 517 -16.44 -27.16 -17.19
N VAL A 518 -15.23 -26.60 -17.30
CA VAL A 518 -14.53 -26.43 -18.56
C VAL A 518 -13.41 -27.47 -18.64
N LEU A 519 -13.53 -28.37 -19.62
CA LEU A 519 -12.66 -29.52 -19.79
C LEU A 519 -11.98 -29.48 -21.16
N ASP A 520 -10.81 -30.07 -21.24
CA ASP A 520 -10.14 -30.35 -22.51
C ASP A 520 -10.94 -31.39 -23.31
N HIS A 521 -11.22 -31.10 -24.57
CA HIS A 521 -12.01 -31.99 -25.42
C HIS A 521 -11.36 -33.36 -25.66
N GLU A 522 -10.03 -33.40 -25.80
CA GLU A 522 -9.29 -34.62 -26.17
C GLU A 522 -9.05 -35.53 -24.98
N ASN A 523 -8.58 -34.97 -23.87
CA ASN A 523 -8.11 -35.75 -22.72
C ASN A 523 -9.02 -35.66 -21.48
N GLN A 524 -10.07 -34.84 -21.53
CA GLN A 524 -11.07 -34.63 -20.47
C GLN A 524 -10.47 -34.11 -19.14
N GLN A 525 -9.24 -33.58 -19.15
CA GLN A 525 -8.65 -32.93 -17.99
C GLN A 525 -9.32 -31.56 -17.76
N PRO A 526 -9.46 -31.13 -16.50
CA PRO A 526 -9.92 -29.79 -16.20
C PRO A 526 -9.02 -28.70 -16.77
N ILE A 527 -9.62 -27.63 -17.30
CA ILE A 527 -8.90 -26.44 -17.72
C ILE A 527 -9.06 -25.41 -16.61
N THR A 528 -8.00 -25.18 -15.84
CA THR A 528 -7.94 -24.14 -14.79
C THR A 528 -7.75 -22.76 -15.41
N GLY A 529 -8.42 -21.75 -14.86
CA GLY A 529 -8.32 -20.36 -15.34
C GLY A 529 -8.98 -20.11 -16.70
N ALA A 530 -9.85 -21.01 -17.17
CA ALA A 530 -10.71 -20.75 -18.32
C ALA A 530 -11.72 -19.65 -17.96
N LEU A 531 -11.89 -18.66 -18.82
CA LEU A 531 -12.89 -17.62 -18.66
C LEU A 531 -14.23 -18.12 -19.18
N VAL A 532 -15.26 -18.06 -18.33
CA VAL A 532 -16.64 -18.28 -18.72
C VAL A 532 -17.39 -16.97 -18.58
N ALA A 533 -17.89 -16.42 -19.69
CA ALA A 533 -18.69 -15.21 -19.72
C ALA A 533 -20.16 -15.53 -20.02
N ALA A 534 -21.06 -14.97 -19.23
CA ALA A 534 -22.51 -15.04 -19.39
C ALA A 534 -23.04 -13.69 -19.86
N THR A 535 -23.38 -13.58 -21.14
CA THR A 535 -23.93 -12.36 -21.74
C THR A 535 -25.45 -12.46 -21.83
N SER A 536 -26.18 -11.58 -21.15
CA SER A 536 -27.64 -11.53 -21.21
C SER A 536 -28.11 -11.14 -22.62
N GLN A 537 -29.19 -11.76 -23.07
CA GLN A 537 -29.82 -11.47 -24.35
C GLN A 537 -30.99 -10.49 -24.16
N GLY A 538 -31.02 -9.39 -24.91
CA GLY A 538 -32.06 -8.36 -24.82
C GLY A 538 -31.69 -7.04 -25.49
N GLU A 539 -32.54 -6.00 -25.35
CA GLU A 539 -32.26 -4.64 -25.86
C GLU A 539 -31.12 -3.94 -25.11
N MET A 540 -30.89 -4.29 -23.84
CA MET A 540 -29.68 -3.95 -23.07
C MET A 540 -29.00 -5.26 -22.67
N THR A 541 -27.77 -5.46 -23.14
CA THR A 541 -26.97 -6.64 -22.83
C THR A 541 -26.00 -6.31 -21.69
N SER A 542 -25.94 -7.19 -20.70
CA SER A 542 -24.97 -7.18 -19.61
C SER A 542 -24.16 -8.48 -19.67
N SER A 543 -22.88 -8.42 -19.31
CA SER A 543 -22.02 -9.61 -19.27
C SER A 543 -21.42 -9.73 -17.88
N VAL A 544 -21.50 -10.92 -17.30
CA VAL A 544 -20.82 -11.28 -16.05
C VAL A 544 -19.96 -12.51 -16.32
N SER A 545 -18.80 -12.63 -15.69
CA SER A 545 -17.87 -13.73 -15.98
C SER A 545 -17.24 -14.30 -14.71
N ALA A 546 -16.73 -15.53 -14.84
CA ALA A 546 -15.94 -16.20 -13.81
C ALA A 546 -14.77 -16.95 -14.46
N LEU A 547 -13.67 -17.09 -13.73
CA LEU A 547 -12.59 -18.01 -14.08
C LEU A 547 -12.86 -19.38 -13.45
N THR A 548 -12.45 -20.45 -14.12
CA THR A 548 -12.51 -21.80 -13.54
C THR A 548 -11.45 -22.02 -12.48
N ASP A 549 -11.79 -22.79 -11.45
CA ASP A 549 -10.87 -23.22 -10.40
C ASP A 549 -9.92 -24.36 -10.85
N LYS A 550 -9.15 -24.90 -9.89
CA LYS A 550 -8.21 -26.01 -10.14
C LYS A 550 -8.87 -27.30 -10.66
N ASP A 551 -10.16 -27.48 -10.40
CA ASP A 551 -10.95 -28.63 -10.84
C ASP A 551 -11.73 -28.30 -12.12
N GLY A 552 -11.47 -27.13 -12.72
CA GLY A 552 -12.13 -26.66 -13.94
C GLY A 552 -13.56 -26.18 -13.71
N TYR A 553 -13.99 -26.05 -12.46
CA TYR A 553 -15.35 -25.64 -12.09
C TYR A 553 -15.49 -24.12 -12.16
N TYR A 554 -16.60 -23.66 -12.72
CA TYR A 554 -17.00 -22.26 -12.68
C TYR A 554 -18.40 -22.12 -12.08
N ARG A 555 -18.68 -20.96 -11.51
CA ARG A 555 -20.01 -20.56 -11.05
C ARG A 555 -20.19 -19.06 -11.23
N ILE A 556 -21.27 -18.66 -11.86
CA ILE A 556 -21.63 -17.27 -12.17
C ILE A 556 -23.02 -17.02 -11.61
N HIS A 557 -23.19 -15.95 -10.84
CA HIS A 557 -24.51 -15.51 -10.42
C HIS A 557 -25.16 -14.68 -11.55
N VAL A 558 -26.42 -14.96 -11.88
CA VAL A 558 -27.15 -14.26 -12.94
C VAL A 558 -28.61 -14.02 -12.55
N ASN A 559 -29.27 -13.09 -13.25
CA ASN A 559 -30.70 -12.87 -13.06
C ASN A 559 -31.49 -14.09 -13.56
N SER A 560 -32.48 -14.52 -12.77
CA SER A 560 -33.39 -15.58 -13.19
C SER A 560 -34.30 -15.11 -14.34
N ALA A 561 -34.81 -16.06 -15.12
CA ALA A 561 -35.70 -15.80 -16.26
C ALA A 561 -35.13 -14.90 -17.38
N THR A 562 -33.82 -14.60 -17.37
CA THR A 562 -33.11 -13.93 -18.46
C THR A 562 -32.28 -14.97 -19.24
N PRO A 563 -32.41 -15.08 -20.57
CA PRO A 563 -31.57 -15.98 -21.36
C PRO A 563 -30.17 -15.41 -21.51
N TYR A 564 -29.17 -16.27 -21.33
CA TYR A 564 -27.75 -15.92 -21.47
C TYR A 564 -27.10 -16.72 -22.59
N THR A 565 -26.17 -16.08 -23.30
CA THR A 565 -25.16 -16.76 -24.09
C THR A 565 -23.94 -16.96 -23.21
N LEU A 566 -23.64 -18.21 -22.88
CA LEU A 566 -22.42 -18.58 -22.18
C LEU A 566 -21.29 -18.81 -23.19
N THR A 567 -20.14 -18.18 -22.98
CA THR A 567 -18.93 -18.39 -23.79
C THR A 567 -17.80 -18.81 -22.88
N ALA A 568 -17.23 -20.00 -23.10
CA ALA A 568 -16.02 -20.44 -22.45
C ALA A 568 -14.81 -20.28 -23.38
N SER A 569 -13.78 -19.62 -22.89
CA SER A 569 -12.49 -19.43 -23.57
C SER A 569 -11.34 -19.80 -22.62
N ALA A 570 -10.27 -20.33 -23.19
CA ALA A 570 -9.04 -20.59 -22.47
C ALA A 570 -7.86 -20.44 -23.44
N TYR A 571 -6.71 -20.00 -22.92
CA TYR A 571 -5.51 -19.90 -23.74
C TYR A 571 -5.11 -21.27 -24.30
N GLY A 572 -4.84 -21.30 -25.61
CA GLY A 572 -4.55 -22.53 -26.32
C GLY A 572 -5.73 -23.39 -26.70
N TYR A 573 -6.95 -22.87 -26.54
CA TYR A 573 -8.17 -23.56 -26.95
C TYR A 573 -9.04 -22.70 -27.87
N HIS A 574 -9.84 -23.34 -28.72
CA HIS A 574 -10.91 -22.65 -29.44
C HIS A 574 -12.07 -22.36 -28.49
N PRO A 575 -12.60 -21.12 -28.44
CA PRO A 575 -13.72 -20.79 -27.57
C PRO A 575 -14.99 -21.51 -28.03
N VAL A 576 -15.83 -21.85 -27.08
CA VAL A 576 -17.14 -22.49 -27.32
C VAL A 576 -18.22 -21.63 -26.70
N ALA A 577 -19.26 -21.31 -27.49
CA ALA A 577 -20.42 -20.58 -27.02
C ALA A 577 -21.68 -21.45 -27.05
N VAL A 578 -22.50 -21.34 -26.01
CA VAL A 578 -23.81 -21.97 -25.86
C VAL A 578 -24.83 -20.86 -25.61
N GLY A 579 -25.75 -20.67 -26.53
CA GLY A 579 -26.83 -19.70 -26.41
C GLY A 579 -28.02 -20.19 -25.60
N ASP A 580 -28.91 -19.27 -25.23
CA ASP A 580 -30.24 -19.51 -24.67
C ASP A 580 -30.24 -20.30 -23.34
N VAL A 581 -29.18 -20.13 -22.55
CA VAL A 581 -29.07 -20.75 -21.21
C VAL A 581 -29.92 -19.93 -20.24
N LEU A 582 -30.93 -20.57 -19.65
CA LEU A 582 -31.88 -19.94 -18.74
C LEU A 582 -31.70 -20.47 -17.33
N VAL A 583 -31.64 -19.57 -16.36
CA VAL A 583 -31.82 -19.92 -14.96
C VAL A 583 -33.31 -19.90 -14.62
N ASP A 584 -33.78 -20.98 -14.00
CA ASP A 584 -35.17 -21.14 -13.57
C ASP A 584 -35.65 -19.91 -12.77
N ALA A 585 -36.89 -19.50 -13.02
CA ALA A 585 -37.54 -18.34 -12.41
C ALA A 585 -37.69 -18.44 -10.89
N SER A 586 -37.45 -19.61 -10.29
CA SER A 586 -37.39 -19.80 -8.84
C SER A 586 -35.99 -19.66 -8.22
N GLY A 587 -34.97 -19.25 -8.99
CA GLY A 587 -33.62 -18.99 -8.46
C GLY A 587 -32.76 -20.24 -8.23
N GLY A 588 -32.73 -21.14 -9.22
CA GLY A 588 -31.96 -22.39 -9.16
C GLY A 588 -30.53 -22.31 -9.72
N THR A 589 -29.84 -23.44 -9.76
CA THR A 589 -28.58 -23.61 -10.50
C THR A 589 -28.86 -24.29 -11.83
N THR A 590 -28.35 -23.74 -12.93
CA THR A 590 -28.36 -24.37 -14.26
C THR A 590 -26.94 -24.71 -14.67
N THR A 591 -26.68 -26.00 -14.84
CA THR A 591 -25.33 -26.49 -15.12
C THR A 591 -25.09 -26.62 -16.63
N THR A 592 -24.01 -26.02 -17.13
CA THR A 592 -23.53 -26.14 -18.52
C THR A 592 -22.05 -26.48 -18.54
N HIS A 593 -21.68 -27.62 -19.13
CA HIS A 593 -20.28 -28.01 -19.29
C HIS A 593 -19.74 -27.55 -20.66
N PHE A 594 -18.46 -27.19 -20.68
CA PHE A 594 -17.73 -26.84 -21.88
C PHE A 594 -16.61 -27.86 -22.14
N HIS A 595 -16.46 -28.26 -23.39
CA HIS A 595 -15.31 -29.04 -23.85
C HIS A 595 -14.58 -28.22 -24.92
N LEU A 596 -13.44 -27.66 -24.57
CA LEU A 596 -12.69 -26.81 -25.48
C LEU A 596 -11.69 -27.65 -26.29
N MET A 597 -11.62 -27.41 -27.60
CA MET A 597 -10.64 -28.09 -28.46
C MET A 597 -9.30 -27.37 -28.39
N PRO A 598 -8.19 -28.07 -28.07
CA PRO A 598 -6.87 -27.45 -28.06
C PRO A 598 -6.47 -27.00 -29.48
N LYS A 599 -5.77 -25.88 -29.57
CA LYS A 599 -5.17 -25.37 -30.80
C LYS A 599 -3.89 -26.16 -31.09
N SER A 600 -3.66 -26.49 -32.36
CA SER A 600 -2.79 -27.62 -32.70
C SER A 600 -1.29 -27.33 -32.81
N ASN A 601 -0.84 -26.07 -32.85
CA ASN A 601 0.58 -25.77 -33.07
C ASN A 601 1.11 -24.68 -32.13
N LEU A 602 1.97 -25.10 -31.19
CA LEU A 602 2.86 -24.18 -30.47
C LEU A 602 4.13 -23.97 -31.29
N LEU A 603 4.53 -22.71 -31.44
CA LEU A 603 5.75 -22.30 -32.10
C LEU A 603 6.58 -21.46 -31.13
N THR A 604 7.87 -21.78 -31.05
CA THR A 604 8.81 -21.06 -30.18
C THR A 604 9.63 -20.09 -31.02
N PHE A 605 9.49 -18.80 -30.72
CA PHE A 605 10.28 -17.74 -31.31
C PHE A 605 11.42 -17.36 -30.38
N THR A 606 12.54 -16.97 -30.98
CA THR A 606 13.63 -16.30 -30.28
C THR A 606 13.75 -14.88 -30.79
N GLY A 607 14.37 -14.01 -30.02
CA GLY A 607 14.68 -12.68 -30.52
C GLY A 607 15.66 -11.94 -29.63
N THR A 608 16.02 -10.73 -30.02
CA THR A 608 16.87 -9.83 -29.23
C THR A 608 16.25 -8.45 -29.10
N VAL A 609 16.50 -7.81 -27.96
CA VAL A 609 16.26 -6.38 -27.75
C VAL A 609 17.58 -5.68 -27.49
N THR A 610 17.87 -4.63 -28.26
CA THR A 610 19.11 -3.83 -28.13
C THR A 610 18.79 -2.34 -28.09
N ASP A 611 19.74 -1.56 -27.59
CA ASP A 611 19.75 -0.11 -27.73
C ASP A 611 19.73 0.28 -29.22
N GLY A 612 18.84 1.20 -29.61
CA GLY A 612 18.69 1.71 -30.97
C GLY A 612 19.42 3.03 -31.22
N SER A 613 19.78 3.76 -30.15
CA SER A 613 20.20 5.15 -30.27
C SER A 613 21.70 5.36 -30.38
N GLY A 614 22.51 4.30 -30.37
CA GLY A 614 23.89 4.35 -30.84
C GLY A 614 24.88 3.40 -30.18
N HIS A 615 24.72 3.08 -28.89
CA HIS A 615 25.60 2.11 -28.22
C HIS A 615 25.35 0.68 -28.71
N GLY A 616 24.09 0.31 -29.00
CA GLY A 616 23.77 -1.00 -29.56
C GLY A 616 23.96 -2.19 -28.62
N TYR A 617 24.25 -1.95 -27.34
CA TYR A 617 24.37 -3.03 -26.36
C TYR A 617 23.00 -3.70 -26.11
N PRO A 618 22.99 -4.96 -25.63
CA PRO A 618 21.74 -5.64 -25.33
C PRO A 618 20.98 -5.01 -24.17
N LEU A 619 19.65 -5.02 -24.22
CA LEU A 619 18.82 -4.44 -23.16
C LEU A 619 18.13 -5.53 -22.34
N TYR A 620 18.14 -5.36 -21.02
CA TYR A 620 17.20 -6.04 -20.13
C TYR A 620 15.82 -5.39 -20.31
N ALA A 621 14.86 -6.12 -20.85
CA ALA A 621 13.57 -5.62 -21.27
C ALA A 621 12.47 -6.62 -20.95
N ARG A 622 11.30 -6.09 -20.59
CA ARG A 622 10.04 -6.83 -20.47
C ARG A 622 9.32 -6.75 -21.81
N ILE A 623 8.90 -7.90 -22.31
CA ILE A 623 8.08 -8.06 -23.50
C ILE A 623 6.75 -8.65 -23.06
N THR A 624 5.68 -7.89 -23.17
CA THR A 624 4.33 -8.37 -22.86
C THR A 624 3.63 -8.72 -24.16
N LEU A 625 3.21 -9.97 -24.31
CA LEU A 625 2.45 -10.47 -25.44
C LEU A 625 0.98 -10.57 -25.03
N GLU A 626 0.11 -9.82 -25.71
CA GLU A 626 -1.29 -9.69 -25.33
C GLU A 626 -2.24 -10.01 -26.49
N ASN A 627 -3.38 -10.59 -26.15
CA ASN A 627 -4.57 -10.65 -27.00
C ASN A 627 -5.84 -10.66 -26.10
N GLU A 628 -7.03 -10.74 -26.71
CA GLU A 628 -8.32 -10.67 -26.00
C GLU A 628 -8.46 -11.65 -24.81
N ASN A 629 -7.72 -12.77 -24.78
CA ASN A 629 -7.82 -13.79 -23.72
C ASN A 629 -6.45 -14.29 -23.22
N TYR A 630 -5.37 -13.56 -23.46
CA TYR A 630 -4.00 -13.96 -23.12
C TYR A 630 -3.14 -12.75 -22.83
N SER A 631 -2.41 -12.77 -21.72
CA SER A 631 -1.30 -11.85 -21.48
C SER A 631 -0.17 -12.63 -20.83
N GLN A 632 1.02 -12.60 -21.45
CA GLN A 632 2.23 -13.18 -20.89
C GLN A 632 3.37 -12.18 -21.02
N ALA A 633 4.08 -11.94 -19.91
CA ALA A 633 5.36 -11.25 -19.94
C ALA A 633 6.50 -12.27 -20.08
N VAL A 634 7.42 -12.00 -20.99
CA VAL A 634 8.74 -12.63 -21.06
C VAL A 634 9.81 -11.55 -20.93
N TYR A 635 10.99 -11.96 -20.50
CA TYR A 635 12.10 -11.03 -20.26
C TYR A 635 13.29 -11.41 -21.11
N THR A 636 14.03 -10.40 -21.56
CA THR A 636 15.31 -10.63 -22.22
C THR A 636 16.38 -10.97 -21.18
N ASN A 637 17.35 -11.77 -21.56
CA ASN A 637 18.55 -11.94 -20.76
C ASN A 637 19.34 -10.62 -20.75
N PRO A 638 19.71 -10.07 -19.58
CA PRO A 638 20.34 -8.76 -19.47
C PRO A 638 21.73 -8.67 -20.13
N PHE A 639 22.39 -9.80 -20.43
CA PHE A 639 23.76 -9.82 -20.94
C PHE A 639 23.84 -9.98 -22.47
N ASP A 640 22.83 -10.56 -23.10
CA ASP A 640 22.81 -10.77 -24.56
C ASP A 640 21.51 -10.30 -25.23
N GLY A 641 20.57 -9.78 -24.44
CA GLY A 641 19.30 -9.20 -24.90
C GLY A 641 18.35 -10.23 -25.46
N ARG A 642 18.65 -11.53 -25.34
CA ARG A 642 17.85 -12.59 -25.97
C ARG A 642 16.62 -12.91 -25.17
N PHE A 643 15.50 -13.07 -25.85
CA PHE A 643 14.29 -13.65 -25.29
C PHE A 643 13.86 -14.89 -26.08
N GLN A 644 13.04 -15.71 -25.45
CA GLN A 644 12.37 -16.83 -26.08
C GLN A 644 10.91 -16.82 -25.63
N VAL A 645 10.00 -17.05 -26.57
CA VAL A 645 8.57 -17.12 -26.28
C VAL A 645 7.93 -18.24 -27.07
N THR A 646 7.05 -18.99 -26.41
CA THR A 646 6.28 -20.07 -27.04
C THR A 646 4.82 -19.66 -27.08
N VAL A 647 4.27 -19.57 -28.29
CA VAL A 647 2.91 -19.10 -28.55
C VAL A 647 2.24 -19.98 -29.60
N TYR A 648 0.92 -19.89 -29.72
CA TYR A 648 0.21 -20.52 -30.85
C TYR A 648 0.45 -19.74 -32.14
N ASP A 649 0.78 -20.45 -33.22
CA ASP A 649 1.17 -19.89 -34.53
C ASP A 649 0.03 -19.18 -35.28
N ASP A 650 -1.22 -19.50 -34.94
CA ASP A 650 -2.44 -19.03 -35.59
C ASP A 650 -3.08 -17.79 -34.90
N LEU A 651 -2.45 -17.26 -33.86
CA LEU A 651 -2.93 -16.12 -33.08
C LEU A 651 -2.15 -14.85 -33.39
N ALA A 652 -2.88 -13.72 -33.43
CA ALA A 652 -2.29 -12.39 -33.43
C ALA A 652 -2.02 -11.94 -31.99
N TYR A 653 -0.89 -11.28 -31.78
CA TYR A 653 -0.47 -10.74 -30.49
C TYR A 653 -0.07 -9.28 -30.64
N ASP A 654 -0.45 -8.47 -29.66
CA ASP A 654 0.14 -7.15 -29.45
C ASP A 654 1.37 -7.32 -28.55
N LEU A 655 2.52 -6.80 -28.98
CA LEU A 655 3.77 -6.83 -28.23
C LEU A 655 4.05 -5.44 -27.67
N ASN A 656 4.14 -5.35 -26.34
CA ASN A 656 4.62 -4.17 -25.64
C ASN A 656 6.02 -4.45 -25.06
N ILE A 657 7.02 -3.79 -25.60
CA ILE A 657 8.44 -3.99 -25.27
C ILE A 657 8.95 -2.77 -24.53
N SER A 658 9.31 -2.94 -23.27
CA SER A 658 9.82 -1.87 -22.41
C SER A 658 11.15 -2.28 -21.80
N ALA A 659 12.18 -1.44 -21.95
CA ALA A 659 13.43 -1.67 -21.23
C ALA A 659 13.20 -1.52 -19.72
N MET A 660 13.77 -2.44 -18.94
CA MET A 660 13.82 -2.35 -17.48
C MET A 660 14.88 -1.33 -17.02
N VAL A 661 15.78 -0.97 -17.94
CA VAL A 661 16.71 0.14 -17.79
C VAL A 661 15.97 1.46 -18.12
N PRO A 662 15.98 2.47 -17.23
CA PRO A 662 15.34 3.75 -17.49
C PRO A 662 15.90 4.49 -18.71
N GLY A 663 15.14 5.48 -19.19
CA GLY A 663 15.57 6.37 -20.26
C GLY A 663 15.28 5.88 -21.68
N TYR A 664 14.55 4.78 -21.85
CA TYR A 664 14.15 4.20 -23.15
C TYR A 664 12.64 4.35 -23.41
N GLN A 665 12.25 4.56 -24.67
CA GLN A 665 10.85 4.65 -25.09
C GLN A 665 10.26 3.26 -25.35
N PRO A 666 9.07 2.91 -24.84
CA PRO A 666 8.47 1.62 -25.12
C PRO A 666 8.13 1.44 -26.61
N VAL A 667 8.28 0.21 -27.12
CA VAL A 667 7.90 -0.16 -28.49
C VAL A 667 6.58 -0.95 -28.45
N LEU A 668 5.59 -0.47 -29.19
CA LEU A 668 4.31 -1.14 -29.38
C LEU A 668 4.21 -1.71 -30.80
N ALA A 669 4.09 -3.03 -30.93
CA ALA A 669 3.90 -3.72 -32.19
C ALA A 669 2.56 -4.47 -32.16
N GLN A 670 1.58 -4.02 -32.95
CA GLN A 670 0.21 -4.54 -32.89
C GLN A 670 -0.08 -5.60 -33.94
N GLY A 671 -0.95 -6.56 -33.62
CA GLY A 671 -1.51 -7.54 -34.54
C GLY A 671 -0.49 -8.49 -35.14
N ILE A 672 0.57 -8.83 -34.40
CA ILE A 672 1.65 -9.68 -34.90
C ILE A 672 1.19 -11.14 -34.88
N VAL A 673 0.93 -11.70 -36.06
CA VAL A 673 0.78 -13.14 -36.24
C VAL A 673 2.17 -13.74 -36.38
N LEU A 674 2.62 -14.42 -35.34
CA LEU A 674 4.00 -14.89 -35.26
C LEU A 674 4.29 -16.01 -36.27
N GLY A 675 3.30 -16.83 -36.66
CA GLY A 675 3.47 -17.90 -37.67
C GLY A 675 4.00 -17.45 -39.04
N ASP A 676 3.85 -16.16 -39.38
CA ASP A 676 4.33 -15.56 -40.64
C ASP A 676 5.68 -14.81 -40.49
N GLN A 677 6.25 -14.75 -39.28
CA GLN A 677 7.49 -14.01 -38.98
C GLN A 677 8.75 -14.88 -39.14
N PRO A 678 9.94 -14.27 -39.34
CA PRO A 678 11.20 -15.00 -39.30
C PRO A 678 11.40 -15.73 -37.95
N GLU A 679 12.19 -16.81 -37.96
CA GLU A 679 12.52 -17.62 -36.77
C GLU A 679 13.18 -16.82 -35.63
N SER A 680 13.69 -15.61 -35.91
CA SER A 680 14.30 -14.69 -34.94
C SER A 680 13.80 -13.25 -35.13
N LEU A 681 13.25 -12.64 -34.08
CA LEU A 681 12.81 -11.24 -34.04
C LEU A 681 13.93 -10.34 -33.49
N HIS A 682 14.09 -9.14 -34.05
CA HIS A 682 15.08 -8.17 -33.59
C HIS A 682 14.42 -6.81 -33.40
N TYR A 683 14.43 -6.30 -32.16
CA TYR A 683 13.89 -5.00 -31.80
C TYR A 683 15.00 -4.09 -31.30
N THR A 684 15.02 -2.86 -31.79
CA THR A 684 15.84 -1.78 -31.27
C THR A 684 14.93 -0.80 -30.53
N ILE A 685 15.36 -0.34 -29.35
CA ILE A 685 14.60 0.63 -28.55
C ILE A 685 15.36 1.95 -28.52
N GLU A 686 14.68 3.03 -28.90
CA GLU A 686 15.25 4.38 -28.86
C GLU A 686 15.17 4.99 -27.46
N ILE A 687 16.13 5.85 -27.14
CA ILE A 687 16.15 6.61 -25.89
C ILE A 687 15.07 7.69 -25.88
N THR A 688 14.65 8.07 -24.69
CA THR A 688 13.81 9.24 -24.44
C THR A 688 14.59 10.53 -24.70
N ALA A 689 13.87 11.63 -24.93
CA ALA A 689 14.47 12.94 -25.16
C ALA A 689 15.33 13.42 -23.96
N GLY A 690 15.05 12.96 -22.74
CA GLY A 690 15.79 13.38 -21.52
C GLY A 690 17.24 12.91 -21.42
N CYS A 691 17.76 12.12 -22.37
CA CYS A 691 19.11 11.54 -22.35
C CYS A 691 19.45 10.74 -21.07
N GLU A 692 18.44 10.19 -20.40
CA GLU A 692 18.59 9.48 -19.11
C GLU A 692 19.11 8.06 -19.26
N ALA A 693 19.10 7.53 -20.50
CA ALA A 693 19.59 6.20 -20.79
C ALA A 693 21.11 6.10 -20.52
N PRO A 694 21.61 4.95 -20.04
CA PRO A 694 23.00 4.83 -19.68
C PRO A 694 23.94 5.01 -20.88
N GLY A 695 24.90 5.92 -20.75
CA GLY A 695 25.82 6.25 -21.83
C GLY A 695 25.34 7.36 -22.76
N TYR A 696 24.23 8.01 -22.43
CA TYR A 696 23.80 9.22 -23.10
C TYR A 696 23.95 10.42 -22.17
N ALA A 697 24.34 11.56 -22.73
CA ALA A 697 24.36 12.83 -22.00
C ALA A 697 23.99 13.96 -22.94
N SER A 698 23.25 14.94 -22.43
CA SER A 698 23.05 16.21 -23.13
C SER A 698 24.28 17.11 -22.95
N SER A 699 24.62 17.86 -23.99
CA SER A 699 25.58 18.97 -23.90
C SER A 699 24.90 20.20 -23.30
N ASN A 700 24.69 20.18 -21.98
CA ASN A 700 24.20 21.36 -21.28
C ASN A 700 25.31 22.42 -21.18
N LEU A 701 25.13 23.55 -21.86
CA LEU A 701 26.00 24.72 -21.73
C LEU A 701 25.87 25.37 -20.34
N LEU A 702 24.71 25.19 -19.69
CA LEU A 702 24.46 25.58 -18.31
C LEU A 702 23.60 24.49 -17.63
N ALA A 703 24.03 24.04 -16.46
CA ALA A 703 23.26 23.17 -15.57
C ALA A 703 23.47 23.65 -14.13
N GLU A 704 22.39 23.94 -13.40
CA GLU A 704 22.43 24.47 -12.05
C GLU A 704 21.28 23.91 -11.20
N GLY A 705 21.64 23.18 -10.13
CA GLY A 705 20.70 22.59 -9.16
C GLY A 705 20.70 23.30 -7.80
N PHE A 706 21.38 24.45 -7.67
CA PHE A 706 21.40 25.30 -6.46
C PHE A 706 21.79 24.62 -5.13
N ASP A 707 22.34 23.41 -5.17
CA ASP A 707 22.74 22.61 -3.99
C ASP A 707 23.77 23.31 -3.09
N SER A 708 24.52 24.26 -3.64
CA SER A 708 25.47 25.07 -2.87
C SER A 708 24.81 26.02 -1.87
N ARG A 709 23.48 26.25 -2.00
CA ARG A 709 22.67 27.19 -1.20
C ARG A 709 23.19 28.62 -1.23
N LYS A 710 23.78 29.01 -2.35
CA LYS A 710 24.36 30.34 -2.61
C LYS A 710 24.11 30.73 -4.06
N LEU A 711 24.16 32.04 -4.34
CA LEU A 711 24.11 32.56 -5.70
C LEU A 711 25.24 31.93 -6.54
N PRO A 712 24.91 31.22 -7.62
CA PRO A 712 25.95 30.55 -8.41
C PRO A 712 26.85 31.55 -9.13
N PRO A 713 28.11 31.20 -9.41
CA PRO A 713 29.04 32.09 -10.10
C PRO A 713 28.49 32.59 -11.45
N GLY A 714 28.51 33.90 -11.66
CA GLY A 714 28.07 34.52 -12.91
C GLY A 714 26.55 34.74 -13.03
N TRP A 715 25.74 34.20 -12.12
CA TRP A 715 24.34 34.57 -11.99
C TRP A 715 24.19 35.92 -11.31
N GLU A 716 23.11 36.62 -11.62
CA GLU A 716 22.78 37.93 -11.06
C GLU A 716 21.37 37.90 -10.46
N VAL A 717 21.18 38.64 -9.36
CA VAL A 717 19.86 38.90 -8.79
C VAL A 717 19.57 40.38 -8.90
N TRP A 718 18.45 40.73 -9.51
CA TRP A 718 18.01 42.10 -9.73
C TRP A 718 16.78 42.38 -8.88
N ASP A 719 16.88 43.36 -7.99
CA ASP A 719 15.76 43.91 -7.23
C ASP A 719 15.26 45.16 -7.97
N HIS A 720 14.19 45.02 -8.76
CA HIS A 720 13.62 46.13 -9.54
C HIS A 720 12.74 47.04 -8.69
N ALA A 721 12.13 46.48 -7.63
CA ALA A 721 11.30 47.23 -6.70
C ALA A 721 12.13 48.09 -5.72
N GLY A 722 13.39 47.71 -5.48
CA GLY A 722 14.28 48.37 -4.51
C GLY A 722 13.85 48.15 -3.06
N THR A 723 13.09 47.09 -2.78
CA THR A 723 12.53 46.78 -1.46
C THR A 723 13.44 45.91 -0.60
N GLY A 724 14.50 45.35 -1.19
CA GLY A 724 15.41 44.40 -0.55
C GLY A 724 14.89 42.96 -0.54
N VAL A 725 13.70 42.71 -1.11
CA VAL A 725 13.21 41.35 -1.40
C VAL A 725 13.92 40.86 -2.65
N THR A 726 14.51 39.67 -2.59
CA THR A 726 15.32 39.10 -3.68
C THR A 726 15.21 37.57 -3.69
N TRP A 727 15.56 36.95 -4.82
CA TRP A 727 15.81 35.50 -4.85
C TRP A 727 16.82 35.09 -3.77
N GLY A 728 16.40 34.17 -2.92
CA GLY A 728 17.19 33.52 -1.88
C GLY A 728 17.56 32.08 -2.25
N PHE A 729 18.52 31.53 -1.50
CA PHE A 729 19.06 30.17 -1.69
C PHE A 729 19.02 29.37 -0.38
N GLU A 730 18.29 29.89 0.59
CA GLU A 730 17.97 29.25 1.87
C GLU A 730 16.46 29.02 1.94
N ASP A 731 16.05 28.09 2.79
CA ASP A 731 14.65 27.75 2.99
C ASP A 731 13.93 28.82 3.81
N GLN A 732 13.38 29.81 3.12
CA GLN A 732 12.53 30.85 3.71
C GLN A 732 11.23 30.20 4.21
N SER A 733 10.85 30.46 5.46
CA SER A 733 9.64 29.91 6.10
C SER A 733 9.59 28.39 6.29
N GLU A 734 10.73 27.67 6.26
CA GLU A 734 10.78 26.19 6.40
C GLU A 734 9.84 25.45 5.41
N ARG A 735 9.71 26.00 4.19
CA ARG A 735 8.84 25.47 3.12
C ARG A 735 9.36 24.17 2.53
N SER A 736 10.66 23.87 2.69
CA SER A 736 11.41 22.77 2.07
C SER A 736 11.39 22.81 0.53
N ASN A 737 12.21 21.98 -0.13
CA ASN A 737 12.28 21.93 -1.60
C ASN A 737 11.01 21.26 -2.15
N GLN A 738 10.10 22.04 -2.73
CA GLN A 738 8.82 21.59 -3.31
C GLN A 738 8.90 21.35 -4.83
N THR A 739 10.08 21.48 -5.43
CA THR A 739 10.29 21.31 -6.88
C THR A 739 10.42 19.85 -7.33
N GLY A 740 10.47 18.90 -6.38
CA GLY A 740 10.58 17.45 -6.64
C GLY A 740 11.97 16.85 -6.40
N GLY A 741 13.00 17.66 -6.15
CA GLY A 741 14.36 17.21 -5.84
C GLY A 741 14.69 17.14 -4.34
N SER A 742 15.75 16.39 -3.99
CA SER A 742 16.38 16.46 -2.67
C SER A 742 17.62 17.35 -2.75
N GLY A 743 17.67 18.52 -2.09
CA GLY A 743 18.81 19.42 -2.27
C GLY A 743 18.58 20.89 -1.91
N GLY A 744 19.43 21.76 -2.44
CA GLY A 744 19.23 23.21 -2.46
C GLY A 744 18.26 23.62 -3.57
N PHE A 745 17.77 24.87 -3.54
CA PHE A 745 16.87 25.44 -4.55
C PHE A 745 16.94 26.96 -4.47
N ALA A 746 16.53 27.66 -5.53
CA ALA A 746 16.33 29.10 -5.51
C ALA A 746 14.86 29.40 -5.16
N MET A 747 14.60 30.41 -4.34
CA MET A 747 13.24 30.78 -3.94
C MET A 747 13.07 32.29 -3.77
N VAL A 748 11.88 32.79 -4.08
CA VAL A 748 11.38 34.06 -3.60
C VAL A 748 10.02 33.84 -2.93
N ASP A 749 9.90 34.22 -1.65
CA ASP A 749 8.67 34.09 -0.85
C ASP A 749 8.13 35.48 -0.46
N SER A 750 7.09 35.94 -1.14
CA SER A 750 6.42 37.21 -0.85
C SER A 750 5.72 37.20 0.51
N ASP A 751 5.18 36.05 0.94
CA ASP A 751 4.53 35.87 2.26
C ASP A 751 5.52 36.15 3.39
N TYR A 752 6.69 35.52 3.29
CA TYR A 752 7.79 35.64 4.27
C TYR A 752 8.22 37.10 4.47
N HIS A 753 8.22 37.88 3.38
CA HIS A 753 8.62 39.28 3.38
C HIS A 753 7.49 40.26 3.71
N GLY A 754 6.24 39.78 3.84
CA GLY A 754 5.06 40.58 4.17
C GLY A 754 4.70 41.60 3.07
N SER A 755 4.08 42.72 3.46
CA SER A 755 3.46 43.70 2.53
C SER A 755 4.43 44.59 1.75
N LEU A 756 5.62 44.10 1.42
CA LEU A 756 6.55 44.76 0.51
C LEU A 756 6.19 44.42 -0.94
N ASP A 757 6.37 45.35 -1.86
CA ASP A 757 6.22 45.07 -3.28
C ASP A 757 7.40 44.20 -3.76
N VAL A 758 7.10 43.14 -4.50
CA VAL A 758 8.08 42.23 -5.08
C VAL A 758 8.09 42.42 -6.60
N ASP A 759 9.26 42.75 -7.12
CA ASP A 759 9.59 42.76 -8.55
C ASP A 759 11.08 42.41 -8.67
N VAL A 760 11.37 41.13 -8.91
CA VAL A 760 12.71 40.55 -8.78
C VAL A 760 13.04 39.60 -9.92
N SER A 761 14.30 39.58 -10.36
CA SER A 761 14.77 38.62 -11.36
C SER A 761 15.98 37.84 -10.88
N LEU A 762 16.00 36.54 -11.15
CA LEU A 762 17.20 35.70 -11.12
C LEU A 762 17.66 35.49 -12.57
N VAL A 763 18.88 35.89 -12.90
CA VAL A 763 19.36 35.97 -14.27
C VAL A 763 20.61 35.12 -14.47
N THR A 764 20.62 34.28 -15.50
CA THR A 764 21.77 33.45 -15.86
C THR A 764 22.98 34.30 -16.28
N PRO A 765 24.21 33.75 -16.24
CA PRO A 765 25.33 34.30 -17.00
C PRO A 765 25.02 34.32 -18.50
N PRO A 766 25.76 35.13 -19.30
CA PRO A 766 25.67 35.08 -20.75
C PRO A 766 26.18 33.74 -21.29
N LEU A 767 25.37 33.12 -22.15
CA LEU A 767 25.60 31.86 -22.83
C LEU A 767 25.86 32.11 -24.32
N ASP A 768 26.69 31.28 -24.94
CA ASP A 768 27.04 31.37 -26.35
C ASP A 768 26.53 30.12 -27.09
N PHE A 769 25.60 30.33 -28.02
CA PHE A 769 24.97 29.26 -28.81
C PHE A 769 25.31 29.38 -30.30
N LEU A 770 26.42 30.05 -30.66
CA LEU A 770 26.83 30.22 -32.07
C LEU A 770 26.88 28.90 -32.85
N ASP A 771 27.32 27.83 -32.19
CA ASP A 771 27.50 26.50 -32.80
C ASP A 771 26.30 25.56 -32.59
N GLU A 772 25.27 25.98 -31.83
CA GLU A 772 24.11 25.14 -31.52
C GLU A 772 22.94 25.42 -32.48
N SER A 773 22.39 24.36 -33.06
CA SER A 773 21.22 24.40 -33.95
C SER A 773 19.89 24.27 -33.18
N THR A 774 19.93 23.68 -31.99
CA THR A 774 18.80 23.51 -31.08
C THR A 774 19.21 24.00 -29.69
N VAL A 775 18.30 24.69 -29.01
CA VAL A 775 18.51 25.18 -27.64
C VAL A 775 17.24 24.94 -26.84
N MET A 776 17.34 24.04 -25.85
CA MET A 776 16.26 23.76 -24.91
C MET A 776 16.55 24.42 -23.57
N LEU A 777 15.50 24.88 -22.90
CA LEU A 777 15.51 25.33 -21.52
C LEU A 777 14.60 24.41 -20.70
N SER A 778 15.16 23.72 -19.71
CA SER A 778 14.37 22.99 -18.72
C SER A 778 14.70 23.46 -17.31
N PHE A 779 13.73 23.31 -16.41
CA PHE A 779 13.92 23.55 -14.98
C PHE A 779 12.82 22.84 -14.19
N SER A 780 13.03 22.68 -12.90
CA SER A 780 12.02 22.22 -11.95
C SER A 780 11.46 23.43 -11.22
N GLN A 781 10.17 23.44 -10.92
CA GLN A 781 9.56 24.57 -10.22
C GLN A 781 8.44 24.18 -9.25
N ASN A 782 8.17 25.09 -8.33
CA ASN A 782 6.95 25.17 -7.55
C ASN A 782 6.52 26.63 -7.49
N PHE A 783 5.62 27.02 -8.38
CA PHE A 783 5.00 28.35 -8.37
C PHE A 783 3.65 28.23 -7.68
N PHE A 784 3.50 28.89 -6.53
CA PHE A 784 2.26 28.87 -5.77
C PHE A 784 1.82 30.31 -5.57
N SER A 785 0.70 30.68 -6.19
CA SER A 785 0.11 32.01 -6.17
C SER A 785 -1.17 32.08 -5.35
N TYR A 786 -1.36 33.18 -4.63
CA TYR A 786 -2.53 33.50 -3.84
C TYR A 786 -3.52 34.36 -4.64
N GLN A 787 -4.74 33.87 -4.85
CA GLN A 787 -5.77 34.56 -5.66
C GLN A 787 -6.53 35.66 -4.90
N GLY A 788 -5.86 36.47 -4.09
CA GLY A 788 -6.53 37.42 -3.18
C GLY A 788 -6.37 38.90 -3.52
N ASN A 789 -5.13 39.42 -3.59
CA ASN A 789 -4.90 40.87 -3.65
C ASN A 789 -4.29 41.35 -4.97
N ARG A 790 -3.40 40.58 -5.60
CA ARG A 790 -2.77 40.92 -6.90
C ARG A 790 -2.60 39.69 -7.79
N ASP A 791 -2.54 39.93 -9.11
CA ASP A 791 -2.21 38.88 -10.08
C ASP A 791 -0.70 38.63 -10.07
N GLU A 792 -0.22 37.72 -9.23
CA GLU A 792 1.20 37.35 -9.20
C GLU A 792 1.63 36.76 -10.54
N ILE A 793 2.81 37.15 -11.01
CA ILE A 793 3.33 36.70 -12.30
C ILE A 793 4.72 36.10 -12.14
N ALA A 794 4.87 34.86 -12.59
CA ALA A 794 6.13 34.16 -12.78
C ALA A 794 6.42 34.05 -14.28
N ASP A 795 7.28 34.95 -14.77
CA ASP A 795 7.71 34.99 -16.17
C ASP A 795 9.10 34.35 -16.32
N VAL A 796 9.30 33.64 -17.43
CA VAL A 796 10.62 33.23 -17.92
C VAL A 796 10.89 33.94 -19.23
N ASP A 797 11.97 34.72 -19.27
CA ASP A 797 12.34 35.48 -20.46
C ASP A 797 13.75 35.14 -20.96
N VAL A 798 13.94 35.24 -22.28
CA VAL A 798 15.20 35.01 -22.98
C VAL A 798 15.70 36.35 -23.55
N TYR A 799 16.94 36.73 -23.23
CA TYR A 799 17.62 37.91 -23.76
C TYR A 799 18.44 37.55 -24.99
N VAL A 800 18.11 38.16 -26.13
CA VAL A 800 18.83 37.99 -27.40
C VAL A 800 18.87 39.33 -28.10
N GLY A 801 20.02 39.69 -28.69
CA GLY A 801 20.11 40.84 -29.60
C GLY A 801 19.82 42.22 -29.00
N GLY A 802 19.82 42.35 -27.66
CA GLY A 802 19.53 43.62 -26.99
C GLY A 802 18.15 43.69 -26.33
N GLU A 803 17.29 42.69 -26.51
CA GLU A 803 15.90 42.69 -26.04
C GLU A 803 15.56 41.40 -25.27
N TRP A 804 14.56 41.47 -24.39
CA TRP A 804 14.01 40.34 -23.63
C TRP A 804 12.71 39.85 -24.29
N TYR A 805 12.59 38.54 -24.47
CA TYR A 805 11.43 37.87 -25.03
C TYR A 805 10.84 36.89 -24.01
N ASN A 806 9.55 37.01 -23.71
CA ASN A 806 8.87 36.08 -22.80
C ASN A 806 8.63 34.74 -23.49
N VAL A 807 9.08 33.65 -22.87
CA VAL A 807 8.93 32.28 -23.37
C VAL A 807 8.01 31.43 -22.49
N LEU A 808 7.73 31.88 -21.27
CA LEU A 808 6.75 31.29 -20.38
C LEU A 808 6.18 32.37 -19.48
N ARG A 809 4.85 32.42 -19.35
CA ARG A 809 4.13 33.27 -18.41
C ARG A 809 3.19 32.42 -17.58
N GLN A 810 3.31 32.54 -16.27
CA GLN A 810 2.49 31.81 -15.31
C GLN A 810 1.80 32.79 -14.36
N THR A 811 0.48 32.64 -14.22
CA THR A 811 -0.36 33.40 -13.28
C THR A 811 -1.18 32.49 -12.36
N GLU A 812 -1.10 31.18 -12.57
CA GLU A 812 -1.81 30.14 -11.82
C GLU A 812 -0.81 29.16 -11.20
N ASN A 813 -1.23 28.50 -10.11
CA ASN A 813 -0.45 27.50 -9.39
C ASN A 813 0.15 26.45 -10.33
N GLN A 814 1.48 26.32 -10.31
CA GLN A 814 2.24 25.22 -10.89
C GLN A 814 2.91 24.43 -9.77
N THR A 815 2.09 23.67 -9.04
CA THR A 815 2.49 22.84 -7.90
C THR A 815 2.51 21.35 -8.28
N GLY A 816 3.21 20.51 -7.52
CA GLY A 816 3.24 19.05 -7.76
C GLY A 816 4.35 18.57 -8.69
N GLN A 817 5.59 19.06 -8.49
CA GLN A 817 6.78 18.66 -9.27
C GLN A 817 6.66 19.01 -10.77
N SER A 818 6.42 20.28 -11.07
CA SER A 818 6.36 20.77 -12.45
C SER A 818 7.77 20.87 -13.04
N HIS A 819 7.98 20.29 -14.22
CA HIS A 819 9.24 20.34 -14.97
C HIS A 819 9.06 20.93 -16.38
N PRO A 820 8.97 22.26 -16.55
CA PRO A 820 8.87 22.85 -17.88
C PRO A 820 10.07 22.47 -18.76
N LEU A 821 9.78 22.10 -20.01
CA LEU A 821 10.76 21.91 -21.07
C LEU A 821 10.35 22.80 -22.25
N LEU A 822 11.13 23.85 -22.50
CA LEU A 822 10.85 24.89 -23.48
C LEU A 822 11.86 24.81 -24.61
N ASP A 823 11.37 24.73 -25.85
CA ASP A 823 12.19 24.93 -27.03
C ASP A 823 12.36 26.44 -27.27
N ILE A 824 13.57 26.95 -27.06
CA ILE A 824 13.92 28.36 -27.26
C ILE A 824 14.81 28.55 -28.49
N SER A 825 14.92 27.54 -29.36
CA SER A 825 15.82 27.54 -30.52
C SER A 825 15.54 28.69 -31.47
N GLU A 826 14.27 29.07 -31.68
CA GLU A 826 13.89 30.18 -32.55
C GLU A 826 14.54 31.51 -32.12
N LEU A 827 14.72 31.70 -30.81
CA LEU A 827 15.35 32.88 -30.23
C LEU A 827 16.85 32.71 -30.05
N ALA A 828 17.29 31.57 -29.52
CA ALA A 828 18.63 31.40 -28.97
C ALA A 828 19.63 30.68 -29.89
N ALA A 829 19.16 29.84 -30.84
CA ALA A 829 20.06 29.10 -31.72
C ALA A 829 20.90 30.06 -32.59
N HIS A 830 22.19 29.74 -32.74
CA HIS A 830 23.16 30.57 -33.46
C HIS A 830 23.32 32.01 -32.93
N GLN A 831 22.90 32.28 -31.70
CA GLN A 831 23.06 33.59 -31.07
C GLN A 831 24.19 33.60 -30.04
N PRO A 832 25.08 34.61 -30.07
CA PRO A 832 25.98 34.86 -28.97
C PRO A 832 25.27 35.64 -27.86
N TYR A 833 25.75 35.50 -26.62
CA TYR A 833 25.33 36.35 -25.49
C TYR A 833 23.84 36.23 -25.13
N VAL A 834 23.33 35.02 -25.07
CA VAL A 834 21.96 34.73 -24.63
C VAL A 834 21.91 34.68 -23.10
N ARG A 835 20.86 35.22 -22.48
CA ARG A 835 20.60 35.07 -21.04
C ARG A 835 19.17 34.62 -20.82
N VAL A 836 18.91 33.89 -19.74
CA VAL A 836 17.56 33.59 -19.28
C VAL A 836 17.33 34.29 -17.94
N ARG A 837 16.13 34.83 -17.73
CA ARG A 837 15.73 35.34 -16.42
C ARG A 837 14.43 34.72 -15.96
N PHE A 838 14.37 34.44 -14.66
CA PHE A 838 13.17 34.06 -13.94
C PHE A 838 12.69 35.30 -13.18
N HIS A 839 11.60 35.90 -13.65
CA HIS A 839 11.10 37.20 -13.22
C HIS A 839 9.79 37.02 -12.44
N TYR A 840 9.85 37.29 -11.14
CA TYR A 840 8.69 37.23 -10.26
C TYR A 840 8.27 38.64 -9.86
N TYR A 841 7.04 39.02 -10.17
CA TYR A 841 6.57 40.38 -9.93
C TYR A 841 5.06 40.46 -9.71
N ASN A 842 4.60 41.67 -9.35
CA ASN A 842 3.23 41.98 -8.99
C ASN A 842 2.73 41.22 -7.74
N ALA A 843 3.65 40.83 -6.85
CA ALA A 843 3.35 40.17 -5.58
C ALA A 843 3.61 41.10 -4.38
N SER A 844 2.80 40.98 -3.32
CA SER A 844 3.01 41.63 -2.02
C SER A 844 2.21 40.95 -0.91
N ALA A 845 2.89 40.38 0.09
CA ALA A 845 2.28 39.50 1.10
C ALA A 845 1.45 38.38 0.48
N GLU A 846 1.89 37.88 -0.68
CA GLU A 846 1.24 36.76 -1.35
C GLU A 846 1.99 35.46 -1.03
N TRP A 847 2.30 34.58 -1.99
CA TRP A 847 3.00 33.30 -1.73
C TRP A 847 4.41 33.26 -2.33
N TRP A 848 4.79 32.23 -3.10
CA TRP A 848 6.20 32.01 -3.47
C TRP A 848 6.40 31.37 -4.84
N TRP A 849 7.64 31.50 -5.33
CA TRP A 849 8.14 30.72 -6.45
C TRP A 849 9.48 30.07 -6.11
N GLN A 850 9.56 28.75 -6.25
CA GLN A 850 10.80 27.98 -6.17
C GLN A 850 11.23 27.48 -7.55
N ILE A 851 12.54 27.48 -7.78
CA ILE A 851 13.19 26.99 -9.00
C ILE A 851 14.39 26.12 -8.65
N ASP A 852 14.53 25.02 -9.37
CA ASP A 852 15.62 24.08 -9.21
C ASP A 852 15.99 23.43 -10.55
N ASN A 853 17.13 22.74 -10.63
CA ASN A 853 17.60 21.94 -11.77
C ASN A 853 17.48 22.64 -13.13
N VAL A 854 17.93 23.89 -13.23
CA VAL A 854 17.91 24.67 -14.47
C VAL A 854 18.94 24.12 -15.44
N GLN A 855 18.52 23.75 -16.65
CA GLN A 855 19.39 23.30 -17.73
C GLN A 855 19.12 24.09 -19.01
N ILE A 856 20.19 24.56 -19.65
CA ILE A 856 20.12 25.26 -20.93
C ILE A 856 21.24 24.76 -21.83
N GLY A 857 20.93 24.28 -23.03
CA GLY A 857 21.92 23.72 -23.94
C GLY A 857 21.32 23.09 -25.18
N SER A 858 22.18 22.48 -25.99
CA SER A 858 21.72 21.63 -27.08
C SER A 858 21.21 20.31 -26.55
N HIS A 859 20.03 19.91 -27.06
CA HIS A 859 19.31 18.72 -26.62
C HIS A 859 19.60 17.52 -27.53
N GLU A 860 20.73 17.53 -28.24
CA GLU A 860 21.23 16.33 -28.90
C GLU A 860 21.86 15.44 -27.83
N CYS A 861 21.22 14.30 -27.54
CA CYS A 861 21.79 13.28 -26.67
C CYS A 861 23.04 12.69 -27.32
N ALA A 862 24.21 13.12 -26.87
CA ALA A 862 25.47 12.61 -27.35
C ALA A 862 25.81 11.28 -26.66
N LEU A 863 26.42 10.37 -27.43
CA LEU A 863 27.02 9.16 -26.86
C LEU A 863 28.20 9.55 -25.97
N VAL A 864 28.14 9.14 -24.71
CA VAL A 864 29.27 9.13 -23.79
C VAL A 864 30.03 7.84 -24.06
N PRO A 865 31.28 7.88 -24.56
CA PRO A 865 32.03 6.65 -24.80
C PRO A 865 32.18 5.85 -23.50
N GLY A 866 31.78 4.58 -23.51
CA GLY A 866 31.72 3.77 -22.29
C GLY A 866 31.03 2.43 -22.49
N GLY A 867 31.03 1.60 -21.44
CA GLY A 867 30.45 0.26 -21.44
C GLY A 867 29.64 -0.01 -20.18
N LEU A 868 28.78 -1.01 -20.24
CA LEU A 868 27.96 -1.44 -19.11
C LEU A 868 28.65 -2.56 -18.33
N LEU A 869 28.63 -2.46 -17.01
CA LEU A 869 29.02 -3.52 -16.08
C LEU A 869 27.76 -4.04 -15.39
N ALA A 870 27.47 -5.33 -15.48
CA ALA A 870 26.31 -5.93 -14.84
C ALA A 870 26.64 -7.30 -14.24
N GLY A 871 25.87 -7.76 -13.26
CA GLY A 871 26.09 -9.05 -12.63
C GLY A 871 25.20 -9.30 -11.43
N PHE A 872 25.48 -10.37 -10.69
CA PHE A 872 24.78 -10.73 -9.47
C PHE A 872 25.66 -10.63 -8.24
N ILE A 873 25.08 -10.24 -7.11
CA ILE A 873 25.76 -10.19 -5.82
C ILE A 873 25.14 -11.23 -4.89
N THR A 874 25.95 -12.15 -4.38
CA THR A 874 25.52 -13.28 -3.54
C THR A 874 26.27 -13.35 -2.21
N ASP A 875 25.66 -13.97 -1.21
CA ASP A 875 26.32 -14.31 0.06
C ASP A 875 27.18 -15.56 -0.11
N SER A 876 28.42 -15.49 0.36
CA SER A 876 29.41 -16.57 0.17
C SER A 876 29.07 -17.89 0.87
N ARG A 877 28.15 -17.91 1.84
CA ARG A 877 27.81 -19.09 2.64
C ARG A 877 26.53 -19.74 2.14
N THR A 878 25.52 -18.92 1.93
CA THR A 878 24.17 -19.37 1.61
C THR A 878 23.95 -19.48 0.10
N GLY A 879 24.72 -18.75 -0.70
CA GLY A 879 24.47 -18.58 -2.13
C GLY A 879 23.25 -17.69 -2.42
N GLU A 880 22.60 -17.17 -1.37
CA GLU A 880 21.43 -16.33 -1.49
C GLU A 880 21.80 -14.94 -2.04
N PRO A 881 20.89 -14.32 -2.80
CA PRO A 881 21.12 -13.01 -3.39
C PRO A 881 21.17 -11.90 -2.34
N LEU A 882 22.05 -10.93 -2.57
CA LEU A 882 22.25 -9.78 -1.70
C LEU A 882 21.69 -8.51 -2.34
N VAL A 883 20.44 -8.17 -2.00
CA VAL A 883 19.76 -6.95 -2.43
C VAL A 883 20.31 -5.72 -1.68
N GLY A 884 20.52 -4.60 -2.37
CA GLY A 884 21.02 -3.35 -1.79
C GLY A 884 22.53 -3.32 -1.54
N ALA A 885 23.30 -4.24 -2.14
CA ALA A 885 24.75 -4.14 -2.23
C ALA A 885 25.13 -3.13 -3.31
N VAL A 886 26.18 -2.34 -3.06
CA VAL A 886 26.61 -1.25 -3.93
C VAL A 886 27.89 -1.64 -4.65
N VAL A 887 27.90 -1.54 -5.98
CA VAL A 887 29.09 -1.63 -6.84
C VAL A 887 29.46 -0.22 -7.27
N SER A 888 30.67 0.23 -7.04
CA SER A 888 31.02 1.63 -7.32
C SER A 888 32.51 1.85 -7.53
N ASN A 889 32.83 2.94 -8.23
CA ASN A 889 34.14 3.58 -8.21
C ASN A 889 33.98 5.11 -8.12
N SER A 890 34.99 5.89 -8.52
CA SER A 890 34.93 7.35 -8.47
C SER A 890 34.04 8.00 -9.54
N GLN A 891 33.60 7.27 -10.55
CA GLN A 891 32.87 7.79 -11.71
C GLN A 891 31.48 7.17 -11.88
N ALA A 892 31.25 5.95 -11.38
CA ALA A 892 30.03 5.20 -11.59
C ALA A 892 29.59 4.42 -10.33
N ARG A 893 28.29 4.17 -10.23
CA ARG A 893 27.67 3.42 -9.12
C ARG A 893 26.47 2.61 -9.62
N GLY A 894 26.38 1.35 -9.20
CA GLY A 894 25.23 0.46 -9.35
C GLY A 894 24.82 -0.13 -8.00
N VAL A 895 23.56 -0.55 -7.88
CA VAL A 895 23.00 -1.17 -6.67
C VAL A 895 22.26 -2.43 -7.06
N SER A 896 22.50 -3.53 -6.35
CA SER A 896 21.74 -4.75 -6.55
C SER A 896 20.30 -4.62 -6.06
N SER A 897 19.36 -5.24 -6.75
CA SER A 897 17.91 -5.09 -6.51
C SER A 897 17.20 -6.44 -6.48
N THR A 898 15.95 -6.44 -6.01
CA THR A 898 15.02 -7.57 -6.22
C THR A 898 14.48 -7.53 -7.64
N THR A 899 14.21 -8.68 -8.23
CA THR A 899 13.66 -8.88 -9.58
C THR A 899 12.32 -9.63 -9.51
N PRO A 900 11.35 -9.19 -8.67
CA PRO A 900 10.16 -9.99 -8.35
C PRO A 900 9.23 -10.21 -9.55
N VAL A 901 9.37 -9.38 -10.59
CA VAL A 901 8.57 -9.45 -11.81
C VAL A 901 9.15 -10.39 -12.87
N ASP A 902 10.44 -10.72 -12.79
CA ASP A 902 11.12 -11.66 -13.69
C ASP A 902 11.56 -12.93 -12.93
N PRO A 903 10.76 -14.01 -12.98
CA PRO A 903 11.11 -15.25 -12.29
C PRO A 903 12.34 -15.97 -12.89
N GLY A 904 12.79 -15.57 -14.09
CA GLY A 904 13.97 -16.11 -14.76
C GLY A 904 15.28 -15.41 -14.39
N LEU A 905 15.20 -14.23 -13.76
CA LEU A 905 16.35 -13.46 -13.31
C LEU A 905 16.47 -13.53 -11.78
N PRO A 906 17.53 -14.12 -11.21
CA PRO A 906 17.74 -14.13 -9.77
C PRO A 906 17.81 -12.71 -9.18
N ASP A 907 17.31 -12.57 -7.95
CA ASP A 907 17.51 -11.35 -7.16
C ASP A 907 19.02 -11.03 -7.01
N GLY A 908 19.34 -9.83 -6.55
CA GLY A 908 20.74 -9.41 -6.38
C GLY A 908 21.40 -8.96 -7.69
N PHE A 909 20.64 -8.83 -8.78
CA PHE A 909 21.09 -8.27 -10.05
C PHE A 909 21.39 -6.76 -9.92
N TYR A 910 22.50 -6.33 -10.52
CA TYR A 910 22.89 -4.93 -10.64
C TYR A 910 23.40 -4.60 -12.05
N TRP A 911 23.38 -3.32 -12.41
CA TRP A 911 24.06 -2.77 -13.58
C TRP A 911 24.66 -1.40 -13.26
N MET A 912 25.66 -0.98 -14.04
CA MET A 912 26.39 0.28 -13.87
C MET A 912 27.04 0.68 -15.20
N PHE A 913 26.77 1.88 -15.71
CA PHE A 913 27.48 2.40 -16.88
C PHE A 913 28.79 3.07 -16.48
N GLN A 914 29.88 2.71 -17.16
CA GLN A 914 31.20 3.27 -16.94
C GLN A 914 31.63 4.09 -18.16
N PRO A 915 31.74 5.42 -18.02
CA PRO A 915 32.41 6.26 -19.01
C PRO A 915 33.87 5.84 -19.18
N MET A 916 34.37 5.77 -20.41
CA MET A 916 35.70 5.29 -20.76
C MET A 916 36.39 6.20 -21.76
N LEU A 917 37.69 6.43 -21.56
CA LEU A 917 38.52 7.21 -22.49
C LEU A 917 39.34 6.32 -23.44
N GLU A 918 39.48 5.04 -23.09
CA GLU A 918 40.21 4.02 -23.86
C GLU A 918 39.29 2.82 -24.11
N ASN A 919 39.53 2.06 -25.18
CA ASN A 919 38.75 0.87 -25.49
C ASN A 919 39.69 -0.27 -25.92
N PRO A 920 39.85 -1.36 -25.14
CA PRO A 920 39.27 -1.61 -23.81
C PRO A 920 39.93 -0.77 -22.70
N GLN A 921 39.29 -0.69 -21.52
CA GLN A 921 39.82 -0.04 -20.32
C GLN A 921 39.66 -0.95 -19.10
N VAL A 922 40.71 -1.05 -18.28
CA VAL A 922 40.63 -1.72 -16.96
C VAL A 922 40.23 -0.70 -15.89
N ILE A 923 39.18 -0.99 -15.14
CA ILE A 923 38.70 -0.18 -14.01
C ILE A 923 38.81 -0.96 -12.70
N ALA A 924 39.07 -0.25 -11.60
CA ALA A 924 38.94 -0.82 -10.26
C ALA A 924 37.53 -0.55 -9.74
N VAL A 925 36.79 -1.60 -9.36
CA VAL A 925 35.45 -1.52 -8.77
C VAL A 925 35.46 -2.02 -7.34
N LYS A 926 34.69 -1.34 -6.48
CA LYS A 926 34.44 -1.76 -5.11
C LYS A 926 33.00 -2.20 -4.95
N THR A 927 32.81 -3.41 -4.41
CA THR A 927 31.50 -3.94 -4.04
C THR A 927 31.36 -3.98 -2.53
N ALA A 928 30.28 -3.40 -1.98
CA ALA A 928 30.09 -3.28 -0.54
C ALA A 928 28.62 -3.42 -0.12
N LYS A 929 28.40 -4.05 1.04
CA LYS A 929 27.11 -4.11 1.73
C LYS A 929 27.33 -4.08 3.24
N SER A 930 26.45 -3.41 3.97
CA SER A 930 26.48 -3.43 5.44
C SER A 930 26.50 -4.87 5.96
N LEU A 931 27.35 -5.14 6.96
CA LEU A 931 27.60 -6.47 7.54
C LEU A 931 28.44 -7.44 6.67
N TYR A 932 28.94 -7.00 5.52
CA TYR A 932 29.84 -7.76 4.65
C TYR A 932 31.19 -7.08 4.46
N LEU A 933 32.23 -7.88 4.25
CA LEU A 933 33.53 -7.39 3.79
C LEU A 933 33.38 -6.87 2.36
N SER A 934 33.90 -5.66 2.10
CA SER A 934 33.91 -5.13 0.74
C SER A 934 34.94 -5.85 -0.13
N GLU A 935 34.60 -6.10 -1.37
CA GLU A 935 35.48 -6.65 -2.39
C GLU A 935 36.01 -5.54 -3.31
N LEU A 936 37.26 -5.69 -3.77
CA LEU A 936 37.87 -4.84 -4.79
C LEU A 936 38.31 -5.73 -5.94
N ALA A 937 37.93 -5.37 -7.16
CA ALA A 937 38.28 -6.12 -8.37
C ALA A 937 38.70 -5.18 -9.50
N ASP A 938 39.66 -5.62 -10.31
CA ASP A 938 40.01 -4.98 -11.59
C ASP A 938 39.21 -5.67 -12.70
N VAL A 939 38.43 -4.90 -13.46
CA VAL A 939 37.55 -5.41 -14.53
C VAL A 939 37.90 -4.72 -15.85
N GLU A 940 38.12 -5.49 -16.91
CA GLU A 940 38.30 -4.98 -18.28
C GLU A 940 36.93 -4.74 -18.92
N LEU A 941 36.63 -3.50 -19.29
CA LEU A 941 35.41 -3.12 -20.01
C LEU A 941 35.74 -2.72 -21.45
N ARG A 942 34.76 -2.90 -22.34
CA ARG A 942 34.78 -2.43 -23.72
C ARG A 942 33.65 -1.44 -23.93
N GLN A 943 33.88 -0.47 -24.79
CA GLN A 943 32.82 0.46 -25.16
C GLN A 943 31.72 -0.30 -25.92
N ASP A 944 30.48 0.13 -25.76
CA ASP A 944 29.32 -0.37 -26.50
C ASP A 944 28.98 -1.85 -26.21
N GLU A 945 29.55 -2.42 -25.15
CA GLU A 945 29.35 -3.81 -24.72
C GLU A 945 28.89 -3.88 -23.25
N ILE A 946 28.25 -5.01 -22.89
CA ILE A 946 27.99 -5.39 -21.49
C ILE A 946 29.06 -6.38 -21.02
N THR A 947 29.77 -6.02 -19.96
CA THR A 947 30.69 -6.92 -19.24
C THR A 947 29.97 -7.54 -18.04
N ARG A 948 29.93 -8.88 -17.98
CA ARG A 948 29.41 -9.60 -16.81
C ARG A 948 30.45 -9.68 -15.69
N HIS A 949 30.05 -9.30 -14.48
CA HIS A 949 30.87 -9.37 -13.26
C HIS A 949 30.02 -9.77 -12.06
N ASP A 950 30.04 -11.06 -11.73
CA ASP A 950 29.35 -11.58 -10.54
C ASP A 950 30.27 -11.49 -9.32
N VAL A 951 29.70 -11.13 -8.17
CA VAL A 951 30.43 -10.85 -6.93
C VAL A 951 29.85 -11.68 -5.79
N THR A 952 30.71 -12.27 -4.97
CA THR A 952 30.28 -13.03 -3.79
C THR A 952 30.89 -12.42 -2.54
N LEU A 953 30.06 -11.81 -1.69
CA LEU A 953 30.53 -11.13 -0.49
C LEU A 953 30.57 -12.07 0.71
N VAL A 954 31.59 -11.88 1.56
CA VAL A 954 31.77 -12.62 2.81
C VAL A 954 31.23 -11.79 3.97
N SER A 955 30.30 -12.33 4.77
CA SER A 955 29.81 -11.65 5.97
C SER A 955 30.90 -11.49 7.04
N TYR A 956 30.85 -10.42 7.85
CA TYR A 956 31.82 -10.21 8.94
C TYR A 956 31.80 -11.34 9.96
N TRP A 957 30.64 -11.97 10.19
CA TRP A 957 30.49 -13.11 11.09
C TRP A 957 31.29 -14.33 10.60
N ASN A 958 31.20 -14.66 9.31
CA ASN A 958 31.99 -15.76 8.73
C ASN A 958 33.50 -15.48 8.83
N TYR A 959 33.91 -14.23 8.63
CA TYR A 959 35.31 -13.85 8.78
C TYR A 959 35.79 -14.02 10.23
N LEU A 960 35.00 -13.60 11.21
CA LEU A 960 35.32 -13.76 12.63
C LEU A 960 35.36 -15.24 13.05
N GLU A 961 34.47 -16.08 12.52
CA GLU A 961 34.46 -17.51 12.77
C GLU A 961 35.71 -18.21 12.20
N GLN A 962 36.12 -17.88 10.97
CA GLN A 962 37.36 -18.40 10.39
C GLN A 962 38.60 -17.96 11.19
N VAL A 963 38.64 -16.70 11.63
CA VAL A 963 39.73 -16.19 12.47
C VAL A 963 39.74 -16.90 13.83
N PHE A 964 38.58 -17.13 14.43
CA PHE A 964 38.44 -17.85 15.69
C PHE A 964 38.89 -19.31 15.56
N ASN A 965 38.45 -20.02 14.53
CA ASN A 965 38.84 -21.41 14.28
C ASN A 965 40.35 -21.55 14.00
N LYS A 966 40.95 -20.58 13.31
CA LYS A 966 42.39 -20.54 13.05
C LYS A 966 43.21 -20.18 14.30
N LEU A 967 42.69 -19.30 15.16
CA LEU A 967 43.28 -19.04 16.49
C LEU A 967 43.18 -20.28 17.39
N LEU A 968 42.05 -20.97 17.37
CA LEU A 968 41.83 -22.19 18.13
C LEU A 968 42.77 -23.31 17.67
N SER A 969 42.97 -23.49 16.36
CA SER A 969 43.91 -24.48 15.82
C SER A 969 45.36 -24.14 16.20
N MET A 970 45.76 -22.87 16.13
CA MET A 970 47.09 -22.43 16.57
C MET A 970 47.31 -22.63 18.07
N ILE A 971 46.28 -22.41 18.90
CA ILE A 971 46.34 -22.65 20.34
C ILE A 971 46.47 -24.16 20.61
N LEU A 972 45.72 -25.01 19.91
CA LEU A 972 45.81 -26.47 20.04
C LEU A 972 47.19 -27.00 19.61
N GLU A 973 47.74 -26.52 18.50
CA GLU A 973 49.10 -26.85 18.06
C GLU A 973 50.18 -26.38 19.06
N PHE A 974 50.00 -25.21 19.68
CA PHE A 974 50.92 -24.70 20.70
C PHE A 974 50.84 -25.53 22.01
N VAL A 975 49.64 -25.97 22.39
CA VAL A 975 49.43 -26.82 23.57
C VAL A 975 49.99 -28.23 23.36
N ASP A 976 49.87 -28.79 22.16
CA ASP A 976 50.49 -30.08 21.82
C ASP A 976 52.01 -29.98 21.67
N GLY A 977 52.52 -28.87 21.11
CA GLY A 977 53.95 -28.58 21.05
C GLY A 977 54.61 -28.32 22.42
N ALA A 978 53.85 -27.85 23.41
CA ALA A 978 54.33 -27.66 24.79
C ALA A 978 54.22 -28.92 25.67
N ARG A 979 53.61 -30.00 25.15
CA ARG A 979 53.51 -31.31 25.82
C ARG A 979 54.53 -32.35 25.33
N GLY A 980 55.26 -32.05 24.26
CA GLY A 980 56.46 -32.80 23.82
C GLY A 980 57.74 -32.19 24.38
#